data_AF-A0AA97BBH4-F1
#
_entry.id   AF-A0AA97BBH4-F1
#
_cell.length_a   1.000
_cell.length_b   1.000
_cell.length_c   1.000
_cell.angle_alpha   90.00
_cell.angle_beta   90.00
_cell.angle_gamma   90.00
#
_symmetry.space_group_name_H-M   'P 1'
#
loop_
_entity.id
_entity.type
_entity.pdbx_description
1 polymer ?
#
loop_
_entity_poly.entity_id
_entity_poly.type
_entity_poly.pdbx_seq_one_letter_code
_entity_poly.pdbx_strand_id
1 'polypeptide(L)'
;MSVQDVSFVGITSKPQDPKLAEAWDQAIKQAKDAGIEWERPKGDDRSAQDIINDTPVLKNLGNQSDVKDNLKDRVGDFETDPDAAYRAKQVLEHVEKYDEGGERIASKDIDNGRVDGFTKGGDAKHGTEAGRLQDFGRQGFSHLKGELKDLSKPGDDPKVREQAEALGIKWERPEGDDRSAQDIIDGNALLKNLGNQSSVRDMLKEQVGDFENDPDAAYRAIQVLEHIETLNGEGGKIAGKDVGNGRVDGFTKSGEAKHDTEAGRLQDFGKMGFSALKGEIKDSSSAGDNKEAREQAEKVGIVWKRPEEDKRSAQDIIEDNPLLKNLGNQSGVKDMLKDQVGDYENDADAAYRAAQVLDRITMFDDKGNAQSGGDVFNSSVDGFTKSGEAKHGTEAGRLQDFGKGGFSTLPELKKTDDIASYKDYLKTNKDADPASQQIAKYAAILDENFEAIKGKTGAGKYLTADDIKEYRNQNSQLSEETKQALDFWSQPGAFKVIDNAKNPLDKNPDGELSRGDVQGWLKSANVPKDATSVTALLSGIAGNNALARVDTAGLNKDVFDHPEKYSAEEKAAVLQDLKAAQQLIIQGSAAGMWRDDKSQVTIANKVRSHPDAQKLLDDVNKHISILESDPAVSQYMSEHGSSELTKLVDDNKGLKESLQKTYDDEIKSGKSLDTLWETKSKDGKTTHTEILAEFFGTAQTLQGALGINNAGEIQAAVKGSKANAELESFYEKSLASGDRLNELLKEHTPDEAMSAFSLEVALYNSALDPEFTGKFDTQLNDNFTRIAKDNAFKDASFDDMKAAFGVNGGSELDEEKVKKIIEQISKENPQMLVNADGTVATPDQILANFRGDWDLLRQGTKTLDALDVFSKDSSIKDAANKGVLHGVSGLFMAGVTIAKGANNAGKLTERQIVDIATGSVQAATLLAEGGLKNYQDYLKDVKGKLTGDRLGDLGKKLDDPLKSVTANLKGMENAAKGIGGIAAITAGAYGIFDGVKALRKGDTVSGGMNITAGSLGIMAGLASVAEVGASAMSVSAIAASRISMIAGGLGFAAAGVAALALLVPGLIEEGKQETRVGKFSDALSDYLTQYEIDGVPQGDIWDIPYEEWPGEDSTIAS
;
A
#
# COMPACT_ATOMS: atom_id res chain seq x y z
N MET A 1 -96.07 9.27 25.78
CA MET A 1 -94.95 10.18 26.07
C MET A 1 -93.79 9.64 25.28
N SER A 2 -93.22 10.48 24.43
CA SER A 2 -91.90 10.20 23.88
C SER A 2 -90.86 10.40 24.99
N VAL A 3 -89.64 9.87 24.84
CA VAL A 3 -88.51 10.19 25.75
C VAL A 3 -88.31 11.71 25.87
N GLN A 4 -88.71 12.48 24.84
CA GLN A 4 -88.61 13.94 24.81
C GLN A 4 -89.54 14.62 25.82
N ASP A 5 -90.57 13.95 26.32
CA ASP A 5 -91.56 14.52 27.26
C ASP A 5 -91.28 14.18 28.74
N VAL A 6 -90.20 13.44 29.03
CA VAL A 6 -89.87 12.94 30.38
C VAL A 6 -88.68 13.70 30.95
N SER A 7 -88.86 14.27 32.15
CA SER A 7 -87.77 14.80 32.99
C SER A 7 -87.29 13.69 33.94
N PHE A 8 -85.98 13.49 34.00
CA PHE A 8 -85.33 12.54 34.89
C PHE A 8 -84.89 13.17 36.22
N VAL A 9 -85.25 14.43 36.49
CA VAL A 9 -84.99 15.10 37.77
C VAL A 9 -85.66 14.32 38.90
N GLY A 10 -84.87 13.92 39.91
CA GLY A 10 -85.34 13.12 41.04
C GLY A 10 -85.47 11.61 40.77
N ILE A 11 -85.07 11.12 39.59
CA ILE A 11 -85.05 9.70 39.24
C ILE A 11 -83.59 9.19 39.28
N THR A 12 -83.23 8.50 40.36
CA THR A 12 -81.88 7.97 40.59
C THR A 12 -81.74 6.48 40.27
N SER A 13 -82.85 5.81 39.97
CA SER A 13 -82.89 4.39 39.58
C SER A 13 -84.10 4.12 38.68
N LYS A 14 -84.09 2.99 37.97
CA LYS A 14 -85.14 2.64 37.02
C LYS A 14 -86.55 2.76 37.65
N PRO A 15 -87.44 3.61 37.10
CA PRO A 15 -88.80 3.80 37.63
C PRO A 15 -89.63 2.51 37.60
N GLN A 16 -90.55 2.36 38.57
CA GLN A 16 -91.52 1.26 38.56
C GLN A 16 -92.71 1.51 37.61
N ASP A 17 -92.96 2.77 37.23
CA ASP A 17 -93.97 3.09 36.22
C ASP A 17 -93.52 2.53 34.85
N PRO A 18 -94.31 1.66 34.19
CA PRO A 18 -93.88 1.01 32.95
C PRO A 18 -93.53 1.97 31.82
N LYS A 19 -94.19 3.13 31.73
CA LYS A 19 -93.94 4.12 30.66
C LYS A 19 -92.67 4.91 30.94
N LEU A 20 -92.42 5.26 32.20
CA LEU A 20 -91.16 5.90 32.61
C LEU A 20 -89.97 4.94 32.52
N ALA A 21 -90.18 3.65 32.83
CA ALA A 21 -89.18 2.60 32.70
C ALA A 21 -88.74 2.37 31.25
N GLU A 22 -89.68 2.39 30.30
CA GLU A 22 -89.39 2.29 28.86
C GLU A 22 -88.61 3.50 28.35
N ALA A 23 -89.00 4.72 28.78
CA ALA A 23 -88.26 5.94 28.44
C ALA A 23 -86.84 5.97 29.01
N TRP A 24 -86.66 5.44 30.23
CA TRP A 24 -85.35 5.27 30.87
C TRP A 24 -84.45 4.30 30.10
N ASP A 25 -84.95 3.11 29.75
CA ASP A 25 -84.18 2.12 28.96
C ASP A 25 -83.78 2.66 27.57
N GLN A 26 -84.68 3.41 26.93
CA GLN A 26 -84.41 4.04 25.65
C GLN A 26 -83.34 5.14 25.77
N ALA A 27 -83.38 5.94 26.84
CA ALA A 27 -82.36 6.95 27.10
C ALA A 27 -80.99 6.32 27.38
N ILE A 28 -80.91 5.23 28.15
CA ILE A 28 -79.67 4.45 28.36
C ILE A 28 -79.10 3.99 27.01
N LYS A 29 -79.94 3.42 26.16
CA LYS A 29 -79.50 2.93 24.85
C LYS A 29 -78.97 4.07 23.98
N GLN A 30 -79.70 5.20 23.91
CA GLN A 30 -79.29 6.35 23.11
C GLN A 30 -78.03 7.03 23.66
N ALA A 31 -77.87 7.10 24.98
CA ALA A 31 -76.64 7.56 25.61
C ALA A 31 -75.47 6.65 25.22
N LYS A 32 -75.65 5.33 25.33
CA LYS A 32 -74.66 4.34 24.92
C LYS A 32 -74.29 4.45 23.43
N ASP A 33 -75.28 4.64 22.55
CA ASP A 33 -75.06 4.83 21.11
C ASP A 33 -74.24 6.12 20.81
N ALA A 34 -74.28 7.11 21.70
CA ALA A 34 -73.46 8.32 21.65
C ALA A 34 -72.13 8.21 22.43
N GLY A 35 -71.78 7.02 22.94
CA GLY A 35 -70.57 6.79 23.73
C GLY A 35 -70.64 7.26 25.18
N ILE A 36 -71.83 7.56 25.69
CA ILE A 36 -72.06 8.08 27.04
C ILE A 36 -72.42 6.94 27.99
N GLU A 37 -71.61 6.76 29.03
CA GLU A 37 -71.87 5.81 30.09
C GLU A 37 -72.95 6.33 31.04
N TRP A 38 -73.95 5.49 31.30
CA TRP A 38 -75.10 5.88 32.12
C TRP A 38 -74.75 6.02 33.60
N GLU A 39 -73.86 5.20 34.13
CA GLU A 39 -73.44 5.24 35.54
C GLU A 39 -71.94 5.43 35.60
N ARG A 40 -71.42 5.92 36.72
CA ARG A 40 -69.97 6.04 36.92
C ARG A 40 -69.29 4.66 36.85
N PRO A 41 -68.05 4.58 36.34
CA PRO A 41 -67.32 3.33 36.27
C PRO A 41 -67.05 2.76 37.67
N LYS A 42 -66.91 1.43 37.75
CA LYS A 42 -66.65 0.74 39.02
C LYS A 42 -65.36 1.28 39.68
N GLY A 43 -65.48 1.75 40.92
CA GLY A 43 -64.36 2.32 41.69
C GLY A 43 -64.29 3.84 41.70
N ASP A 44 -65.17 4.54 40.97
CA ASP A 44 -65.31 5.99 41.06
C ASP A 44 -66.24 6.40 42.23
N ASP A 45 -65.64 6.77 43.35
CA ASP A 45 -66.34 7.17 44.59
C ASP A 45 -66.56 8.70 44.69
N ARG A 46 -66.26 9.49 43.65
CA ARG A 46 -66.39 10.95 43.68
C ARG A 46 -67.84 11.40 43.88
N SER A 47 -68.06 12.44 44.68
CA SER A 47 -69.40 13.03 44.84
C SER A 47 -69.82 13.85 43.61
N ALA A 48 -71.11 14.18 43.50
CA ALA A 48 -71.61 15.07 42.45
C ALA A 48 -70.87 16.41 42.43
N GLN A 49 -70.57 16.96 43.61
CA GLN A 49 -69.85 18.22 43.75
C GLN A 49 -68.38 18.11 43.33
N ASP A 50 -67.72 16.97 43.58
CA ASP A 50 -66.35 16.72 43.12
C ASP A 50 -66.32 16.67 41.59
N ILE A 51 -67.25 15.94 40.97
CA ILE A 51 -67.37 15.84 39.50
C ILE A 51 -67.63 17.21 38.87
N ILE A 52 -68.51 18.02 39.45
CA ILE A 52 -68.76 19.40 39.01
C ILE A 52 -67.48 20.23 39.15
N ASN A 53 -66.80 20.16 40.30
CA ASN A 53 -65.58 20.94 40.52
C ASN A 53 -64.45 20.57 39.56
N ASP A 54 -64.37 19.29 39.19
CA ASP A 54 -63.42 18.73 38.23
C ASP A 54 -63.81 18.98 36.77
N THR A 55 -65.02 19.49 36.51
CA THR A 55 -65.54 19.75 35.16
C THR A 55 -65.83 21.24 34.99
N PRO A 56 -64.85 22.06 34.52
CA PRO A 56 -64.99 23.51 34.45
C PRO A 56 -66.23 23.99 33.69
N VAL A 57 -66.56 23.34 32.56
CA VAL A 57 -67.72 23.69 31.74
C VAL A 57 -69.02 23.46 32.51
N LEU A 58 -69.14 22.34 33.22
CA LEU A 58 -70.31 22.01 34.04
C LEU A 58 -70.41 22.94 35.27
N LYS A 59 -69.28 23.26 35.91
CA LYS A 59 -69.18 24.20 37.03
C LYS A 59 -69.64 25.60 36.67
N ASN A 60 -69.21 26.07 35.50
CA ASN A 60 -69.47 27.42 35.01
C ASN A 60 -70.73 27.51 34.14
N LEU A 61 -71.47 26.41 33.97
CA LEU A 61 -72.65 26.36 33.12
C LEU A 61 -73.73 27.28 33.68
N GLY A 62 -73.98 28.38 32.96
CA GLY A 62 -75.12 29.26 33.22
C GLY A 62 -76.41 28.69 32.64
N ASN A 63 -77.54 29.31 32.99
CA ASN A 63 -78.87 28.89 32.53
C ASN A 63 -79.43 29.78 31.41
N GLN A 64 -78.57 30.36 30.58
CA GLN A 64 -79.00 31.11 29.40
C GLN A 64 -79.75 30.17 28.44
N SER A 65 -80.88 30.62 27.89
CA SER A 65 -81.72 29.77 27.03
C SER A 65 -82.18 28.44 27.68
N ASP A 66 -82.30 28.43 29.02
CA ASP A 66 -82.72 27.28 29.85
C ASP A 66 -81.81 26.03 29.71
N VAL A 67 -80.59 26.17 29.19
CA VAL A 67 -79.73 25.00 28.87
C VAL A 67 -79.36 24.17 30.10
N LYS A 68 -79.22 24.79 31.28
CA LYS A 68 -78.84 24.09 32.51
C LYS A 68 -80.01 23.24 33.02
N ASP A 69 -81.20 23.81 33.04
CA ASP A 69 -82.41 23.10 33.47
C ASP A 69 -82.77 21.99 32.48
N ASN A 70 -82.68 22.27 31.17
CA ASN A 70 -82.91 21.25 30.14
C ASN A 70 -81.87 20.11 30.21
N LEU A 71 -80.61 20.41 30.54
CA LEU A 71 -79.60 19.38 30.77
C LEU A 71 -79.99 18.48 31.95
N LYS A 72 -80.42 19.06 33.08
CA LYS A 72 -80.91 18.31 34.25
C LYS A 72 -82.11 17.43 33.91
N ASP A 73 -83.04 17.92 33.11
CA ASP A 73 -84.21 17.15 32.67
C ASP A 73 -83.82 15.89 31.91
N ARG A 74 -82.69 15.90 31.18
CA ARG A 74 -82.23 14.74 30.39
C ARG A 74 -81.29 13.80 31.14
N VAL A 75 -80.41 14.33 31.99
CA VAL A 75 -79.36 13.53 32.63
C VAL A 75 -79.65 13.17 34.09
N GLY A 76 -80.68 13.79 34.69
CA GLY A 76 -80.95 13.77 36.14
C GLY A 76 -80.39 15.01 36.85
N ASP A 77 -80.71 15.16 38.15
CA ASP A 77 -80.23 16.30 38.94
C ASP A 77 -78.74 16.19 39.27
N PHE A 78 -77.89 16.61 38.34
CA PHE A 78 -76.43 16.53 38.47
C PHE A 78 -75.85 17.33 39.64
N GLU A 79 -76.61 18.21 40.30
CA GLU A 79 -76.14 18.93 41.49
C GLU A 79 -76.19 18.06 42.75
N THR A 80 -76.97 16.98 42.74
CA THR A 80 -77.19 16.11 43.90
C THR A 80 -76.94 14.63 43.63
N ASP A 81 -77.06 14.18 42.39
CA ASP A 81 -76.81 12.81 41.94
C ASP A 81 -75.45 12.70 41.23
N PRO A 82 -74.47 11.96 41.80
CA PRO A 82 -73.16 11.77 41.18
C PRO A 82 -73.18 11.08 39.81
N ASP A 83 -74.10 10.15 39.57
CA ASP A 83 -74.21 9.47 38.27
C ASP A 83 -74.80 10.42 37.23
N ALA A 84 -75.75 11.26 37.62
CA ALA A 84 -76.25 12.34 36.77
C ALA A 84 -75.16 13.38 36.46
N ALA A 85 -74.29 13.71 37.42
CA ALA A 85 -73.14 14.60 37.20
C ALA A 85 -72.13 14.02 36.20
N TYR A 86 -71.84 12.73 36.31
CA TYR A 86 -70.97 12.04 35.37
C TYR A 86 -71.56 11.98 33.96
N ARG A 87 -72.87 11.68 33.82
CA ARG A 87 -73.59 11.77 32.54
C ARG A 87 -73.57 13.18 31.97
N ALA A 88 -73.84 14.20 32.80
CA ALA A 88 -73.85 15.61 32.40
C ALA A 88 -72.49 16.06 31.85
N LYS A 89 -71.40 15.68 32.53
CA LYS A 89 -70.03 15.91 32.05
C LYS A 89 -69.85 15.36 30.63
N GLN A 90 -70.17 14.09 30.41
CA GLN A 90 -69.98 13.43 29.10
C GLN A 90 -70.84 14.05 28.00
N VAL A 91 -72.06 14.50 28.32
CA VAL A 91 -72.90 15.23 27.36
C VAL A 91 -72.25 16.55 26.95
N LEU A 92 -71.74 17.31 27.91
CA LEU A 92 -71.06 18.57 27.60
C LEU A 92 -69.80 18.34 26.76
N GLU A 93 -69.01 17.32 27.12
CA GLU A 93 -67.83 16.90 26.36
C GLU A 93 -68.21 16.52 24.92
N HIS A 94 -69.31 15.78 24.72
CA HIS A 94 -69.82 15.45 23.40
C HIS A 94 -70.21 16.71 22.61
N VAL A 95 -70.92 17.64 23.23
CA VAL A 95 -71.35 18.90 22.60
C VAL A 95 -70.17 19.78 22.18
N GLU A 96 -69.09 19.81 22.98
CA GLU A 96 -67.86 20.53 22.65
C GLU A 96 -67.12 19.86 21.48
N LYS A 97 -67.06 18.53 21.45
CA LYS A 97 -66.24 17.78 20.49
C LYS A 97 -66.89 17.53 19.13
N TYR A 98 -68.21 17.40 19.05
CA TYR A 98 -68.91 17.00 17.81
C TYR A 98 -69.85 18.10 17.29
N ASP A 99 -69.97 18.17 15.97
CA ASP A 99 -70.93 19.06 15.32
C ASP A 99 -72.33 18.43 15.18
N GLU A 100 -73.25 19.13 14.51
CA GLU A 100 -74.63 18.66 14.31
C GLU A 100 -74.72 17.41 13.40
N GLY A 101 -73.72 17.18 12.54
CA GLY A 101 -73.60 15.99 11.70
C GLY A 101 -72.96 14.81 12.43
N GLY A 102 -72.32 15.06 13.57
CA GLY A 102 -71.56 14.09 14.34
C GLY A 102 -70.10 13.96 13.89
N GLU A 103 -69.59 14.94 13.13
CA GLU A 103 -68.18 15.00 12.78
C GLU A 103 -67.37 15.62 13.93
N ARG A 104 -66.15 15.11 14.14
CA ARG A 104 -65.23 15.61 15.16
C ARG A 104 -64.73 17.01 14.79
N ILE A 105 -65.04 17.99 15.62
CA ILE A 105 -64.60 19.38 15.45
C ILE A 105 -63.13 19.50 15.87
N ALA A 106 -62.34 20.30 15.17
CA ALA A 106 -61.04 20.73 15.65
C ALA A 106 -61.05 22.26 15.82
N SER A 107 -61.04 22.73 17.07
CA SER A 107 -61.11 24.17 17.40
C SER A 107 -60.38 24.44 18.70
N LYS A 108 -59.88 25.67 18.85
CA LYS A 108 -59.32 26.18 20.11
C LYS A 108 -60.38 26.48 21.18
N ASP A 109 -61.65 26.50 20.77
CA ASP A 109 -62.76 26.84 21.65
C ASP A 109 -63.23 25.61 22.48
N ILE A 110 -62.77 24.41 22.12
CA ILE A 110 -63.02 23.15 22.84
C ILE A 110 -62.25 23.15 24.17
N ASP A 111 -62.86 22.63 25.25
CA ASP A 111 -62.27 22.52 26.59
C ASP A 111 -61.83 23.86 27.20
N ASN A 112 -62.40 24.98 26.73
CA ASN A 112 -62.08 26.31 27.24
C ASN A 112 -62.81 26.66 28.56
N GLY A 113 -63.58 25.71 29.10
CA GLY A 113 -64.25 25.82 30.39
C GLY A 113 -65.60 26.54 30.37
N ARG A 114 -66.19 26.77 29.20
CA ARG A 114 -67.51 27.39 29.01
C ARG A 114 -68.17 26.86 27.72
N VAL A 115 -69.48 27.00 27.63
CA VAL A 115 -70.24 26.70 26.40
C VAL A 115 -70.29 27.94 25.51
N ASP A 116 -69.76 27.86 24.30
CA ASP A 116 -69.70 28.96 23.35
C ASP A 116 -70.92 29.06 22.42
N GLY A 117 -71.20 30.28 21.94
CA GLY A 117 -72.24 30.51 20.93
C GLY A 117 -73.52 31.20 21.42
N PHE A 118 -73.57 31.67 22.68
CA PHE A 118 -74.64 32.54 23.14
C PHE A 118 -74.54 33.96 22.52
N THR A 119 -75.68 34.56 22.16
CA THR A 119 -75.77 35.98 21.80
C THR A 119 -75.66 36.86 23.04
N LYS A 120 -75.48 38.18 22.86
CA LYS A 120 -75.53 39.15 23.97
C LYS A 120 -76.88 39.14 24.71
N GLY A 121 -77.96 38.69 24.06
CA GLY A 121 -79.29 38.53 24.66
C GLY A 121 -79.48 37.23 25.44
N GLY A 122 -78.53 36.31 25.39
CA GLY A 122 -78.63 34.98 26.01
C GLY A 122 -79.24 33.90 25.11
N ASP A 123 -79.54 34.21 23.85
CA ASP A 123 -80.05 33.24 22.88
C ASP A 123 -78.92 32.32 22.38
N ALA A 124 -79.16 31.02 22.30
CA ALA A 124 -78.24 30.08 21.68
C ALA A 124 -78.24 30.22 20.14
N LYS A 125 -77.07 30.31 19.50
CA LYS A 125 -76.96 30.29 18.04
C LYS A 125 -76.97 28.86 17.50
N HIS A 126 -77.78 28.62 16.47
CA HIS A 126 -77.75 27.35 15.73
C HIS A 126 -76.34 27.07 15.16
N GLY A 127 -75.90 25.81 15.13
CA GLY A 127 -74.57 25.40 14.71
C GLY A 127 -73.45 25.58 15.75
N THR A 128 -73.73 26.16 16.93
CA THR A 128 -72.74 26.36 18.01
C THR A 128 -72.94 25.37 19.16
N GLU A 129 -71.96 25.27 20.07
CA GLU A 129 -72.08 24.43 21.28
C GLU A 129 -73.35 24.77 22.09
N ALA A 130 -73.62 26.06 22.28
CA ALA A 130 -74.84 26.53 22.95
C ALA A 130 -76.12 26.07 22.22
N GLY A 131 -76.11 26.11 20.89
CA GLY A 131 -77.23 25.64 20.06
C GLY A 131 -77.44 24.13 20.21
N ARG A 132 -76.35 23.36 20.09
CA ARG A 132 -76.36 21.89 20.26
C ARG A 132 -76.79 21.47 21.66
N LEU A 133 -76.33 22.16 22.70
CA LEU A 133 -76.75 21.91 24.08
C LEU A 133 -78.25 22.22 24.28
N GLN A 134 -78.75 23.32 23.70
CA GLN A 134 -80.17 23.63 23.71
C GLN A 134 -81.00 22.56 22.99
N ASP A 135 -80.54 22.10 21.83
CA ASP A 135 -81.23 21.09 21.05
C ASP A 135 -81.19 19.71 21.73
N PHE A 136 -80.07 19.33 22.35
CA PHE A 136 -80.00 18.17 23.25
C PHE A 136 -81.02 18.28 24.38
N GLY A 137 -81.09 19.44 25.04
CA GLY A 137 -82.08 19.70 26.09
C GLY A 137 -83.52 19.44 25.63
N ARG A 138 -83.85 19.82 24.40
CA ARG A 138 -85.19 19.61 23.81
C ARG A 138 -85.43 18.19 23.32
N GLN A 139 -84.42 17.52 22.74
CA GLN A 139 -84.60 16.30 21.96
C GLN A 139 -84.02 15.03 22.63
N GLY A 140 -83.21 15.19 23.66
CA GLY A 140 -82.53 14.11 24.38
C GLY A 140 -81.34 13.49 23.61
N PHE A 141 -80.83 12.37 24.13
CA PHE A 141 -79.60 11.70 23.65
C PHE A 141 -79.62 11.33 22.16
N SER A 142 -80.77 11.04 21.57
CA SER A 142 -80.87 10.74 20.11
C SER A 142 -80.40 11.86 19.18
N HIS A 143 -80.30 13.10 19.69
CA HIS A 143 -79.82 14.26 18.96
C HIS A 143 -78.29 14.42 19.02
N LEU A 144 -77.61 13.73 19.95
CA LEU A 144 -76.16 13.66 19.95
C LEU A 144 -75.72 12.77 18.79
N LYS A 145 -75.20 13.39 17.72
CA LYS A 145 -74.64 12.68 16.56
C LYS A 145 -73.15 12.51 16.75
N GLY A 146 -72.61 11.36 16.34
CA GLY A 146 -71.24 10.97 16.68
C GLY A 146 -71.17 10.21 18.00
N GLU A 147 -70.04 9.56 18.24
CA GLU A 147 -69.81 8.68 19.39
C GLU A 147 -68.60 9.20 20.18
N LEU A 148 -68.81 9.56 21.44
CA LEU A 148 -67.74 9.93 22.37
C LEU A 148 -66.82 8.73 22.58
N LYS A 149 -65.54 8.87 22.23
CA LYS A 149 -64.58 7.76 22.30
C LYS A 149 -64.15 7.51 23.75
N ASP A 150 -64.29 6.26 24.18
CA ASP A 150 -63.73 5.78 25.44
C ASP A 150 -62.22 5.55 25.27
N LEU A 151 -61.41 6.38 25.94
CA LEU A 151 -59.94 6.36 25.86
C LEU A 151 -59.31 5.08 26.45
N SER A 152 -60.06 4.29 27.23
CA SER A 152 -59.62 3.00 27.77
C SER A 152 -59.83 1.82 26.81
N LYS A 153 -60.62 2.01 25.75
CA LYS A 153 -61.02 0.98 24.78
C LYS A 153 -60.64 1.20 23.29
N PRO A 154 -59.85 2.19 22.83
CA PRO A 154 -59.55 2.31 21.39
C PRO A 154 -58.77 1.11 20.84
N GLY A 155 -58.15 0.32 21.74
CA GLY A 155 -57.34 -0.87 21.49
C GLY A 155 -58.05 -2.10 20.91
N ASP A 156 -59.39 -2.17 20.97
CA ASP A 156 -60.13 -3.44 20.78
C ASP A 156 -60.77 -3.63 19.39
N ASP A 157 -60.67 -2.67 18.46
CA ASP A 157 -61.18 -2.83 17.08
C ASP A 157 -60.09 -3.44 16.16
N PRO A 158 -60.23 -4.71 15.70
CA PRO A 158 -59.24 -5.36 14.86
C PRO A 158 -58.95 -4.62 13.55
N LYS A 159 -59.92 -3.84 13.02
CA LYS A 159 -59.73 -3.09 11.78
C LYS A 159 -58.79 -1.90 11.96
N VAL A 160 -58.86 -1.24 13.13
CA VAL A 160 -57.99 -0.09 13.42
C VAL A 160 -56.55 -0.59 13.59
N ARG A 161 -56.37 -1.73 14.26
CA ARG A 161 -55.07 -2.42 14.36
C ARG A 161 -54.51 -2.80 13.00
N GLU A 162 -55.31 -3.42 12.13
CA GLU A 162 -54.89 -3.77 10.76
C GLU A 162 -54.47 -2.53 9.95
N GLN A 163 -55.20 -1.41 10.08
CA GLN A 163 -54.85 -0.14 9.42
C GLN A 163 -53.53 0.44 9.93
N ALA A 164 -53.29 0.39 11.25
CA ALA A 164 -52.03 0.83 11.83
C ALA A 164 -50.85 -0.04 11.36
N GLU A 165 -51.01 -1.36 11.41
CA GLU A 165 -49.99 -2.32 10.98
C GLU A 165 -49.65 -2.16 9.49
N ALA A 166 -50.64 -1.84 8.64
CA ALA A 166 -50.42 -1.56 7.21
C ALA A 166 -49.61 -0.26 6.94
N LEU A 167 -49.48 0.61 7.93
CA LEU A 167 -48.66 1.83 7.88
C LEU A 167 -47.28 1.61 8.51
N GLY A 168 -46.96 0.38 8.93
CA GLY A 168 -45.73 0.04 9.65
C GLY A 168 -45.78 0.37 11.15
N ILE A 169 -46.95 0.73 11.68
CA ILE A 169 -47.11 1.12 13.09
C ILE A 169 -47.38 -0.13 13.93
N LYS A 170 -46.47 -0.41 14.87
CA LYS A 170 -46.60 -1.51 15.83
C LYS A 170 -47.61 -1.14 16.93
N TRP A 171 -48.64 -1.96 17.07
CA TRP A 171 -49.76 -1.72 17.99
C TRP A 171 -49.37 -1.77 19.46
N GLU A 172 -48.49 -2.72 19.80
CA GLU A 172 -47.98 -2.98 21.14
C GLU A 172 -46.45 -2.84 21.12
N ARG A 173 -45.88 -2.54 22.29
CA ARG A 173 -44.43 -2.49 22.45
C ARG A 173 -43.79 -3.87 22.19
N PRO A 174 -42.56 -3.91 21.65
CA PRO A 174 -41.86 -5.17 21.44
C PRO A 174 -41.59 -5.90 22.76
N GLU A 175 -41.46 -7.23 22.68
CA GLU A 175 -41.19 -8.08 23.83
C GLU A 175 -39.88 -7.64 24.54
N GLY A 176 -39.96 -7.38 25.85
CA GLY A 176 -38.83 -6.91 26.67
C GLY A 176 -38.72 -5.39 26.85
N ASP A 177 -39.64 -4.60 26.27
CA ASP A 177 -39.71 -3.15 26.52
C ASP A 177 -40.49 -2.84 27.81
N ASP A 178 -39.74 -2.58 28.89
CA ASP A 178 -40.29 -2.28 30.23
C ASP A 178 -40.52 -0.78 30.50
N ARG A 179 -40.38 0.10 29.49
CA ARG A 179 -40.55 1.55 29.68
C ARG A 179 -41.99 1.93 30.03
N SER A 180 -42.16 2.84 31.00
CA SER A 180 -43.48 3.39 31.32
C SER A 180 -43.98 4.37 30.25
N ALA A 181 -45.28 4.70 30.27
CA ALA A 181 -45.85 5.72 29.38
C ALA A 181 -45.10 7.05 29.50
N GLN A 182 -44.76 7.45 30.74
CA GLN A 182 -44.01 8.66 31.01
C GLN A 182 -42.58 8.60 30.44
N ASP A 183 -41.88 7.46 30.55
CA ASP A 183 -40.53 7.30 29.98
C ASP A 183 -40.56 7.43 28.44
N ILE A 184 -41.59 6.88 27.80
CA ILE A 184 -41.79 6.96 26.35
C ILE A 184 -42.08 8.40 25.91
N ILE A 185 -42.98 9.10 26.62
CA ILE A 185 -43.28 10.52 26.37
C ILE A 185 -42.01 11.35 26.55
N ASP A 186 -41.31 11.21 27.68
CA ASP A 186 -40.14 12.02 27.98
C ASP A 186 -38.96 11.76 27.05
N GLY A 187 -38.88 10.54 26.50
CA GLY A 187 -37.90 10.14 25.50
C GLY A 187 -38.17 10.64 24.09
N ASN A 188 -39.38 11.10 23.77
CA ASN A 188 -39.75 11.57 22.43
C ASN A 188 -40.13 13.06 22.43
N ALA A 189 -39.32 13.89 21.75
CA ALA A 189 -39.51 15.32 21.73
C ALA A 189 -40.86 15.76 21.12
N LEU A 190 -41.35 15.07 20.08
CA LEU A 190 -42.64 15.40 19.45
C LEU A 190 -43.78 15.22 20.45
N LEU A 191 -43.90 14.05 21.06
CA LEU A 191 -45.00 13.74 21.98
C LEU A 191 -44.91 14.56 23.28
N LYS A 192 -43.70 14.76 23.81
CA LYS A 192 -43.44 15.60 24.98
C LYS A 192 -43.84 17.06 24.76
N ASN A 193 -43.47 17.62 23.60
CA ASN A 193 -43.71 19.02 23.28
C ASN A 193 -45.05 19.27 22.58
N LEU A 194 -45.83 18.22 22.30
CA LEU A 194 -47.12 18.33 21.64
C LEU A 194 -48.10 19.08 22.54
N GLY A 195 -48.37 20.34 22.16
CA GLY A 195 -49.44 21.12 22.75
C GLY A 195 -50.82 20.68 22.24
N ASN A 196 -51.87 21.26 22.82
CA ASN A 196 -53.26 20.92 22.48
C ASN A 196 -53.94 21.97 21.58
N GLN A 197 -53.18 22.67 20.74
CA GLN A 197 -53.74 23.64 19.79
C GLN A 197 -54.70 22.93 18.83
N SER A 198 -55.90 23.48 18.62
CA SER A 198 -56.97 22.80 17.85
C SER A 198 -57.29 21.39 18.36
N SER A 199 -57.10 21.12 19.67
CA SER A 199 -57.36 19.83 20.33
C SER A 199 -56.56 18.64 19.79
N VAL A 200 -55.43 18.87 19.10
CA VAL A 200 -54.70 17.77 18.42
C VAL A 200 -54.16 16.70 19.36
N ARG A 201 -53.81 17.07 20.61
CA ARG A 201 -53.29 16.13 21.60
C ARG A 201 -54.39 15.18 22.07
N ASP A 202 -55.59 15.71 22.30
CA ASP A 202 -56.75 14.91 22.68
C ASP A 202 -57.26 14.07 21.52
N MET A 203 -57.30 14.64 20.30
CA MET A 203 -57.65 13.86 19.11
C MET A 203 -56.64 12.73 18.85
N LEU A 204 -55.35 12.93 19.13
CA LEU A 204 -54.37 11.85 19.09
C LEU A 204 -54.75 10.75 20.10
N LYS A 205 -55.05 11.08 21.37
CA LYS A 205 -55.51 10.11 22.39
C LYS A 205 -56.77 9.37 21.97
N GLU A 206 -57.71 10.05 21.33
CA GLU A 206 -58.98 9.45 20.87
C GLU A 206 -58.73 8.35 19.82
N GLN A 207 -57.68 8.47 19.01
CA GLN A 207 -57.30 7.48 18.00
C GLN A 207 -56.32 6.42 18.53
N VAL A 208 -55.40 6.82 19.41
CA VAL A 208 -54.30 5.95 19.87
C VAL A 208 -54.42 5.54 21.32
N GLY A 209 -55.52 5.78 22.03
CA GLY A 209 -55.67 5.50 23.46
C GLY A 209 -54.95 6.48 24.38
N ASP A 210 -55.16 6.31 25.69
CA ASP A 210 -54.61 7.19 26.73
C ASP A 210 -53.10 7.01 26.91
N PHE A 211 -52.33 7.62 25.99
CA PHE A 211 -50.88 7.55 25.99
C PHE A 211 -50.20 8.18 27.22
N GLU A 212 -50.93 8.86 28.10
CA GLU A 212 -50.37 9.39 29.34
C GLU A 212 -50.30 8.33 30.44
N ASN A 213 -51.14 7.29 30.37
CA ASN A 213 -51.20 6.23 31.38
C ASN A 213 -51.01 4.82 30.80
N ASP A 214 -51.18 4.63 29.49
CA ASP A 214 -50.96 3.37 28.76
C ASP A 214 -49.63 3.42 27.98
N PRO A 215 -48.60 2.64 28.36
CA PRO A 215 -47.33 2.58 27.65
C PRO A 215 -47.43 2.14 26.18
N ASP A 216 -48.37 1.24 25.84
CA ASP A 216 -48.56 0.80 24.47
C ASP A 216 -49.23 1.90 23.63
N ALA A 217 -50.13 2.68 24.24
CA ALA A 217 -50.67 3.89 23.65
C ALA A 217 -49.59 4.95 23.40
N ALA A 218 -48.67 5.15 24.34
CA ALA A 218 -47.52 6.04 24.16
C ALA A 218 -46.63 5.58 23.02
N TYR A 219 -46.35 4.29 22.93
CA TYR A 219 -45.51 3.71 21.89
C TYR A 219 -46.10 3.84 20.48
N ARG A 220 -47.42 3.63 20.32
CA ARG A 220 -48.06 3.83 19.02
C ARG A 220 -48.27 5.32 18.70
N ALA A 221 -48.48 6.18 19.70
CA ALA A 221 -48.56 7.63 19.53
C ALA A 221 -47.27 8.23 18.95
N ILE A 222 -46.10 7.81 19.44
CA ILE A 222 -44.82 8.31 18.91
C ILE A 222 -44.62 7.91 17.44
N GLN A 223 -45.02 6.70 17.05
CA GLN A 223 -44.93 6.21 15.67
C GLN A 223 -45.89 6.98 14.73
N VAL A 224 -47.09 7.32 15.20
CA VAL A 224 -48.02 8.17 14.44
C VAL A 224 -47.44 9.57 14.22
N LEU A 225 -46.82 10.15 15.25
CA LEU A 225 -46.19 11.47 15.12
C LEU A 225 -44.97 11.43 14.18
N GLU A 226 -44.17 10.38 14.24
CA GLU A 226 -43.07 10.13 13.30
C GLU A 226 -43.57 9.97 11.86
N HIS A 227 -44.70 9.27 11.66
CA HIS A 227 -45.34 9.13 10.34
C HIS A 227 -45.69 10.51 9.78
N ILE A 228 -46.34 11.34 10.60
CA ILE A 228 -46.79 12.68 10.23
C ILE A 228 -45.61 13.62 9.95
N GLU A 229 -44.53 13.55 10.73
CA GLU A 229 -43.33 14.37 10.54
C GLU A 229 -42.58 13.96 9.26
N THR A 230 -42.48 12.65 8.99
CA THR A 230 -41.61 12.13 7.92
C THR A 230 -42.29 11.89 6.58
N LEU A 231 -43.62 11.78 6.52
CA LEU A 231 -44.38 11.47 5.30
C LEU A 231 -45.42 12.54 4.96
N ASN A 232 -45.55 12.83 3.66
CA ASN A 232 -46.55 13.78 3.15
C ASN A 232 -47.92 13.14 2.98
N GLY A 233 -48.93 13.93 2.57
CA GLY A 233 -50.30 13.45 2.37
C GLY A 233 -50.45 12.39 1.26
N GLU A 234 -49.44 12.18 0.43
CA GLU A 234 -49.40 11.15 -0.62
C GLU A 234 -48.57 9.92 -0.17
N GLY A 235 -47.94 9.97 1.01
CA GLY A 235 -47.07 8.93 1.55
C GLY A 235 -45.62 8.96 1.07
N GLY A 236 -45.18 10.06 0.44
CA GLY A 236 -43.79 10.28 0.09
C GLY A 236 -42.99 10.88 1.25
N LYS A 237 -41.71 10.48 1.39
CA LYS A 237 -40.79 11.06 2.39
C LYS A 237 -40.62 12.57 2.21
N ILE A 238 -40.88 13.31 3.28
CA ILE A 238 -40.65 14.76 3.36
C ILE A 238 -39.18 14.98 3.70
N ALA A 239 -38.63 16.05 3.14
CA ALA A 239 -37.37 16.59 3.60
C ALA A 239 -37.49 18.12 3.69
N GLY A 240 -37.04 18.70 4.79
CA GLY A 240 -37.09 20.14 5.02
C GLY A 240 -36.72 20.51 6.45
N LYS A 241 -36.56 21.81 6.71
CA LYS A 241 -36.22 22.37 8.02
C LYS A 241 -37.19 22.00 9.17
N ASP A 242 -38.42 21.66 8.80
CA ASP A 242 -39.48 21.34 9.75
C ASP A 242 -39.43 19.85 10.15
N VAL A 243 -38.71 19.01 9.39
CA VAL A 243 -38.56 17.56 9.68
C VAL A 243 -37.42 17.30 10.67
N GLY A 244 -37.70 16.50 11.71
CA GLY A 244 -36.73 16.02 12.68
C GLY A 244 -36.37 17.08 13.73
N ASN A 245 -37.17 18.14 13.86
CA ASN A 245 -36.91 19.25 14.77
C ASN A 245 -37.54 19.06 16.17
N GLY A 246 -38.30 17.98 16.35
CA GLY A 246 -38.92 17.61 17.62
C GLY A 246 -40.15 18.43 18.00
N ARG A 247 -40.82 19.06 17.03
CA ARG A 247 -42.09 19.78 17.18
C ARG A 247 -43.02 19.47 16.00
N VAL A 248 -44.33 19.53 16.24
CA VAL A 248 -45.33 19.47 15.16
C VAL A 248 -45.54 20.87 14.59
N ASP A 249 -45.14 21.07 13.34
CA ASP A 249 -45.18 22.36 12.67
C ASP A 249 -46.46 22.62 11.87
N GLY A 250 -46.77 23.90 11.65
CA GLY A 250 -47.89 24.33 10.81
C GLY A 250 -49.09 24.92 11.52
N PHE A 251 -49.02 25.10 12.84
CA PHE A 251 -50.01 25.90 13.57
C PHE A 251 -49.88 27.40 13.24
N THR A 252 -51.00 28.09 13.06
CA THR A 252 -51.06 29.55 13.00
C THR A 252 -50.87 30.16 14.39
N LYS A 253 -50.67 31.47 14.46
CA LYS A 253 -50.66 32.20 15.74
C LYS A 253 -51.98 32.10 16.50
N SER A 254 -53.10 31.83 15.81
CA SER A 254 -54.40 31.60 16.45
C SER A 254 -54.60 30.16 16.95
N GLY A 255 -53.63 29.26 16.70
CA GLY A 255 -53.69 27.85 17.09
C GLY A 255 -54.40 26.95 16.07
N GLU A 256 -54.70 27.45 14.87
CA GLU A 256 -55.32 26.66 13.79
C GLU A 256 -54.26 25.87 13.02
N ALA A 257 -54.56 24.62 12.67
CA ALA A 257 -53.69 23.81 11.81
C ALA A 257 -53.81 24.26 10.35
N LYS A 258 -52.69 24.47 9.66
CA LYS A 258 -52.69 24.75 8.22
C LYS A 258 -52.79 23.46 7.41
N HIS A 259 -53.51 23.50 6.29
CA HIS A 259 -53.53 22.40 5.33
C HIS A 259 -52.11 22.10 4.80
N ASP A 260 -51.86 20.84 4.43
CA ASP A 260 -50.58 20.32 3.93
C ASP A 260 -49.37 20.46 4.88
N THR A 261 -49.59 20.78 6.15
CA THR A 261 -48.56 20.80 7.20
C THR A 261 -48.67 19.60 8.14
N GLU A 262 -47.67 19.37 8.99
CA GLU A 262 -47.71 18.31 10.01
C GLU A 262 -48.91 18.48 10.94
N ALA A 263 -49.16 19.71 11.41
CA ALA A 263 -50.35 20.05 12.20
C ALA A 263 -51.66 19.73 11.45
N GLY A 264 -51.70 20.00 10.14
CA GLY A 264 -52.85 19.66 9.30
C GLY A 264 -53.08 18.16 9.21
N ARG A 265 -52.01 17.40 8.93
CA ARG A 265 -52.05 15.92 8.87
C ARG A 265 -52.41 15.29 10.22
N LEU A 266 -51.91 15.84 11.34
CA LEU A 266 -52.28 15.40 12.69
C LEU A 266 -53.75 15.68 12.99
N GLN A 267 -54.28 16.83 12.56
CA GLN A 267 -55.70 17.14 12.68
C GLN A 267 -56.55 16.19 11.83
N ASP A 268 -56.15 15.90 10.59
CA ASP A 268 -56.85 14.96 9.70
C ASP A 268 -56.83 13.54 10.26
N PHE A 269 -55.70 13.09 10.81
CA PHE A 269 -55.59 11.84 11.57
C PHE A 269 -56.54 11.83 12.78
N GLY A 270 -56.58 12.92 13.54
CA GLY A 270 -57.50 13.07 14.67
C GLY A 270 -58.98 12.86 14.31
N LYS A 271 -59.38 13.30 13.11
CA LYS A 271 -60.77 13.20 12.61
C LYS A 271 -61.08 11.85 11.96
N MET A 272 -60.16 11.28 11.19
CA MET A 272 -60.41 10.12 10.33
C MET A 272 -59.66 8.85 10.75
N GLY A 273 -58.85 8.92 11.80
CA GLY A 273 -57.99 7.83 12.27
C GLY A 273 -56.89 7.45 11.28
N PHE A 274 -56.40 6.21 11.38
CA PHE A 274 -55.29 5.70 10.56
C PHE A 274 -55.54 5.76 9.05
N SER A 275 -56.81 5.78 8.62
CA SER A 275 -57.15 5.92 7.19
C SER A 275 -56.70 7.25 6.56
N ALA A 276 -56.45 8.29 7.38
CA ALA A 276 -55.91 9.59 6.97
C ALA A 276 -54.45 9.51 6.53
N LEU A 277 -53.70 8.57 7.09
CA LEU A 277 -52.28 8.41 6.84
C LEU A 277 -52.06 7.64 5.54
N LYS A 278 -50.98 7.99 4.83
CA LYS A 278 -50.57 7.37 3.56
C LYS A 278 -49.09 7.06 3.60
N GLY A 279 -48.70 5.96 2.96
CA GLY A 279 -47.32 5.46 3.02
C GLY A 279 -47.03 4.68 4.31
N GLU A 280 -45.89 3.98 4.32
CA GLU A 280 -45.48 3.08 5.38
C GLU A 280 -44.19 3.61 6.04
N ILE A 281 -44.12 3.61 7.37
CA ILE A 281 -42.85 3.80 8.07
C ILE A 281 -42.03 2.53 7.92
N LYS A 282 -40.79 2.67 7.46
CA LYS A 282 -39.88 1.54 7.34
C LYS A 282 -39.38 1.12 8.72
N ASP A 283 -39.45 -0.17 9.01
CA ASP A 283 -38.75 -0.74 10.16
C ASP A 283 -37.26 -0.86 9.86
N SER A 284 -36.46 0.08 10.34
CA SER A 284 -35.01 0.10 10.16
C SER A 284 -34.33 -1.18 10.67
N SER A 285 -34.91 -1.90 11.63
CA SER A 285 -34.35 -3.18 12.09
C SER A 285 -34.39 -4.28 11.02
N SER A 286 -35.29 -4.17 10.03
CA SER A 286 -35.44 -5.13 8.94
C SER A 286 -34.56 -4.80 7.71
N ALA A 287 -33.96 -3.61 7.65
CA ALA A 287 -33.21 -3.16 6.48
C ALA A 287 -32.02 -4.08 6.13
N GLY A 288 -31.41 -4.70 7.15
CA GLY A 288 -30.30 -5.64 6.99
C GLY A 288 -30.63 -6.92 6.21
N ASP A 289 -31.92 -7.29 6.10
CA ASP A 289 -32.40 -8.49 5.43
C ASP A 289 -32.84 -8.25 3.97
N ASN A 290 -32.80 -6.99 3.50
CA ASN A 290 -33.21 -6.61 2.16
C ASN A 290 -32.17 -7.05 1.10
N LYS A 291 -32.52 -8.05 0.28
CA LYS A 291 -31.62 -8.62 -0.73
C LYS A 291 -31.34 -7.65 -1.88
N GLU A 292 -32.34 -6.93 -2.35
CA GLU A 292 -32.20 -5.98 -3.43
C GLU A 292 -31.31 -4.80 -3.02
N ALA A 293 -31.49 -4.28 -1.81
CA ALA A 293 -30.63 -3.22 -1.25
C ALA A 293 -29.18 -3.72 -1.10
N ARG A 294 -29.00 -4.98 -0.69
CA ARG A 294 -27.69 -5.62 -0.60
C ARG A 294 -27.00 -5.72 -1.96
N GLU A 295 -27.69 -6.20 -2.99
CA GLU A 295 -27.13 -6.29 -4.34
C GLU A 295 -26.74 -4.91 -4.88
N GLN A 296 -27.57 -3.88 -4.63
CA GLN A 296 -27.26 -2.50 -5.02
C GLN A 296 -26.05 -1.94 -4.27
N ALA A 297 -25.96 -2.18 -2.96
CA ALA A 297 -24.83 -1.77 -2.14
C ALA A 297 -23.52 -2.40 -2.61
N GLU A 298 -23.52 -3.72 -2.83
CA GLU A 298 -22.35 -4.48 -3.30
C GLU A 298 -21.91 -4.00 -4.69
N LYS A 299 -22.85 -3.64 -5.59
CA LYS A 299 -22.54 -3.10 -6.93
C LYS A 299 -21.71 -1.81 -6.88
N VAL A 300 -21.96 -0.95 -5.88
CA VAL A 300 -21.24 0.33 -5.73
C VAL A 300 -20.04 0.24 -4.77
N GLY A 301 -19.71 -0.97 -4.30
CA GLY A 301 -18.55 -1.26 -3.46
C GLY A 301 -18.79 -1.13 -1.95
N ILE A 302 -20.05 -1.05 -1.50
CA ILE A 302 -20.40 -1.05 -0.08
C ILE A 302 -20.45 -2.50 0.42
N VAL A 303 -19.66 -2.79 1.45
CA VAL A 303 -19.62 -4.11 2.07
C VAL A 303 -20.79 -4.24 3.05
N TRP A 304 -21.68 -5.21 2.78
CA TRP A 304 -22.93 -5.36 3.54
C TRP A 304 -22.74 -5.79 4.99
N LYS A 305 -21.80 -6.69 5.27
CA LYS A 305 -21.51 -7.15 6.64
C LYS A 305 -20.06 -6.88 6.98
N ARG A 306 -19.77 -6.73 8.27
CA ARG A 306 -18.38 -6.56 8.71
C ARG A 306 -17.55 -7.81 8.41
N PRO A 307 -16.24 -7.66 8.14
CA PRO A 307 -15.32 -8.79 8.09
C PRO A 307 -15.35 -9.60 9.41
N GLU A 308 -15.09 -10.91 9.35
CA GLU A 308 -15.22 -11.79 10.51
C GLU A 308 -14.26 -11.42 11.66
N GLU A 309 -13.12 -10.82 11.32
CA GLU A 309 -12.10 -10.32 12.23
C GLU A 309 -12.47 -9.01 12.94
N ASP A 310 -13.43 -8.23 12.43
CA ASP A 310 -13.88 -6.99 13.07
C ASP A 310 -14.81 -7.31 14.26
N LYS A 311 -14.32 -7.04 15.48
CA LYS A 311 -15.04 -7.29 16.74
C LYS A 311 -15.63 -6.05 17.39
N ARG A 312 -15.54 -4.88 16.73
CA ARG A 312 -16.05 -3.62 17.28
C ARG A 312 -17.55 -3.69 17.51
N SER A 313 -18.07 -2.98 18.52
CA SER A 313 -19.51 -2.80 18.69
C SER A 313 -20.04 -1.71 17.74
N ALA A 314 -21.37 -1.54 17.67
CA ALA A 314 -21.98 -0.45 16.91
C ALA A 314 -21.47 0.91 17.44
N GLN A 315 -21.35 1.02 18.75
CA GLN A 315 -20.85 2.22 19.41
C GLN A 315 -19.37 2.49 19.12
N ASP A 316 -18.51 1.46 19.14
CA ASP A 316 -17.09 1.63 18.77
C ASP A 316 -16.97 2.15 17.33
N ILE A 317 -17.77 1.62 16.39
CA ILE A 317 -17.76 2.06 14.99
C ILE A 317 -18.24 3.51 14.85
N ILE A 318 -19.28 3.90 15.59
CA ILE A 318 -19.76 5.29 15.62
C ILE A 318 -18.68 6.20 16.20
N GLU A 319 -18.02 5.80 17.29
CA GLU A 319 -16.98 6.61 17.94
C GLU A 319 -15.74 6.77 17.06
N ASP A 320 -15.38 5.72 16.31
CA ASP A 320 -14.27 5.69 15.35
C ASP A 320 -14.57 6.45 14.05
N ASN A 321 -15.85 6.70 13.71
CA ASN A 321 -16.24 7.42 12.50
C ASN A 321 -16.80 8.82 12.84
N PRO A 322 -16.00 9.90 12.70
CA PRO A 322 -16.44 11.24 13.07
C PRO A 322 -17.68 11.74 12.32
N LEU A 323 -17.87 11.32 11.05
CA LEU A 323 -19.05 11.69 10.27
C LEU A 323 -20.30 11.11 10.90
N LEU A 324 -20.28 9.82 11.23
CA LEU A 324 -21.42 9.13 11.83
C LEU A 324 -21.68 9.63 13.26
N LYS A 325 -20.62 9.86 14.04
CA LYS A 325 -20.68 10.42 15.40
C LYS A 325 -21.35 11.79 15.45
N ASN A 326 -20.99 12.67 14.52
CA ASN A 326 -21.43 14.06 14.50
C ASN A 326 -22.67 14.28 13.63
N LEU A 327 -23.25 13.22 13.06
CA LEU A 327 -24.42 13.33 12.19
C LEU A 327 -25.65 13.75 12.99
N GLY A 328 -26.07 15.01 12.80
CA GLY A 328 -27.35 15.50 13.28
C GLY A 328 -28.52 15.02 12.40
N ASN A 329 -29.75 15.20 12.90
CA ASN A 329 -30.96 14.83 12.16
C ASN A 329 -31.62 16.00 11.41
N GLN A 330 -30.85 17.03 11.04
CA GLN A 330 -31.38 18.15 10.26
C GLN A 330 -31.92 17.63 8.92
N SER A 331 -33.12 18.05 8.52
CA SER A 331 -33.79 17.56 7.31
C SER A 331 -34.10 16.05 7.33
N GLY A 332 -34.10 15.40 8.49
CA GLY A 332 -34.42 13.97 8.63
C GLY A 332 -33.34 13.01 8.11
N VAL A 333 -32.12 13.49 7.83
CA VAL A 333 -31.08 12.66 7.17
C VAL A 333 -30.61 11.48 8.01
N LYS A 334 -30.68 11.58 9.34
CA LYS A 334 -30.23 10.52 10.26
C LYS A 334 -31.16 9.32 10.16
N ASP A 335 -32.46 9.58 10.22
CA ASP A 335 -33.49 8.54 10.13
C ASP A 335 -33.57 7.97 8.72
N MET A 336 -33.45 8.83 7.71
CA MET A 336 -33.33 8.41 6.31
C MET A 336 -32.13 7.50 6.05
N LEU A 337 -31.01 7.71 6.76
CA LEU A 337 -29.86 6.81 6.69
C LEU A 337 -30.21 5.45 7.31
N LYS A 338 -30.81 5.43 8.51
CA LYS A 338 -31.26 4.20 9.19
C LYS A 338 -32.24 3.38 8.35
N ASP A 339 -33.17 4.04 7.67
CA ASP A 339 -34.15 3.41 6.77
C ASP A 339 -33.51 2.58 5.63
N GLN A 340 -32.27 2.90 5.26
CA GLN A 340 -31.56 2.26 4.16
C GLN A 340 -30.48 1.28 4.64
N VAL A 341 -29.78 1.60 5.73
CA VAL A 341 -28.61 0.81 6.20
C VAL A 341 -28.90 -0.08 7.41
N GLY A 342 -30.01 0.19 8.11
CA GLY A 342 -30.41 -0.44 9.37
C GLY A 342 -30.18 0.44 10.59
N ASP A 343 -30.62 -0.04 11.76
CA ASP A 343 -30.44 0.66 13.03
C ASP A 343 -28.98 0.64 13.49
N TYR A 344 -28.20 1.54 12.91
CA TYR A 344 -26.76 1.62 13.12
C TYR A 344 -26.34 2.01 14.55
N GLU A 345 -27.28 2.42 15.41
CA GLU A 345 -26.98 2.72 16.81
C GLU A 345 -26.87 1.45 17.65
N ASN A 346 -27.52 0.36 17.22
CA ASN A 346 -27.59 -0.90 17.98
C ASN A 346 -27.09 -2.12 17.17
N ASP A 347 -27.11 -2.07 15.84
CA ASP A 347 -26.54 -3.08 14.94
C ASP A 347 -25.19 -2.62 14.39
N ALA A 348 -24.13 -3.37 14.73
CA ALA A 348 -22.78 -3.06 14.32
C ALA A 348 -22.54 -3.27 12.81
N ASP A 349 -23.25 -4.20 12.16
CA ASP A 349 -23.20 -4.32 10.70
C ASP A 349 -23.88 -3.12 10.03
N ALA A 350 -24.97 -2.60 10.61
CA ALA A 350 -25.60 -1.37 10.16
C ALA A 350 -24.70 -0.14 10.37
N ALA A 351 -24.00 -0.03 11.51
CA ALA A 351 -22.99 1.00 11.76
C ALA A 351 -21.88 0.99 10.71
N TYR A 352 -21.38 -0.20 10.38
CA TYR A 352 -20.35 -0.35 9.38
C TYR A 352 -20.82 0.03 7.97
N ARG A 353 -22.05 -0.34 7.58
CA ARG A 353 -22.65 0.10 6.32
C ARG A 353 -22.87 1.62 6.29
N ALA A 354 -23.38 2.20 7.39
CA ALA A 354 -23.64 3.63 7.53
C ALA A 354 -22.36 4.47 7.36
N ALA A 355 -21.27 4.05 8.02
CA ALA A 355 -19.95 4.65 7.90
C ALA A 355 -19.48 4.71 6.43
N GLN A 356 -19.54 3.56 5.72
CA GLN A 356 -19.14 3.49 4.31
C GLN A 356 -20.00 4.38 3.40
N VAL A 357 -21.30 4.49 3.68
CA VAL A 357 -22.21 5.36 2.92
C VAL A 357 -21.86 6.84 3.12
N LEU A 358 -21.60 7.26 4.37
CA LEU A 358 -21.18 8.63 4.66
C LEU A 358 -19.83 8.95 4.03
N ASP A 359 -18.89 8.02 4.07
CA ASP A 359 -17.61 8.17 3.37
C ASP A 359 -17.83 8.29 1.86
N ARG A 360 -18.70 7.45 1.27
CA ARG A 360 -19.01 7.55 -0.16
C ARG A 360 -19.63 8.90 -0.54
N ILE A 361 -20.53 9.42 0.27
CA ILE A 361 -21.22 10.69 0.03
C ILE A 361 -20.28 11.90 0.19
N THR A 362 -19.41 11.88 1.19
CA THR A 362 -18.47 12.99 1.44
C THR A 362 -17.27 12.95 0.52
N MET A 363 -16.83 11.76 0.09
CA MET A 363 -15.65 11.63 -0.74
C MET A 363 -15.88 11.85 -2.22
N PHE A 364 -17.08 11.57 -2.72
CA PHE A 364 -17.36 11.59 -4.15
C PHE A 364 -18.51 12.53 -4.49
N ASP A 365 -18.36 13.21 -5.63
CA ASP A 365 -19.44 14.01 -6.21
C ASP A 365 -20.55 13.10 -6.81
N ASP A 366 -21.61 13.71 -7.33
CA ASP A 366 -22.75 13.03 -7.97
C ASP A 366 -22.38 12.24 -9.24
N LYS A 367 -21.14 12.38 -9.73
CA LYS A 367 -20.60 11.69 -10.91
C LYS A 367 -19.56 10.64 -10.53
N GLY A 368 -19.27 10.45 -9.25
CA GLY A 368 -18.28 9.48 -8.77
C GLY A 368 -16.83 9.97 -8.88
N ASN A 369 -16.59 11.27 -9.03
CA ASN A 369 -15.25 11.85 -8.96
C ASN A 369 -14.89 12.14 -7.50
N ALA A 370 -13.63 11.90 -7.13
CA ALA A 370 -13.13 12.30 -5.81
C ALA A 370 -13.23 13.83 -5.66
N GLN A 371 -13.79 14.27 -4.54
CA GLN A 371 -13.91 15.68 -4.23
C GLN A 371 -12.55 16.28 -3.82
N SER A 372 -12.38 17.59 -3.92
CA SER A 372 -11.14 18.29 -3.55
C SER A 372 -11.43 19.67 -2.99
N GLY A 373 -10.74 20.09 -1.92
CA GLY A 373 -10.90 21.40 -1.28
C GLY A 373 -10.75 21.33 0.23
N GLY A 374 -10.47 22.47 0.88
CA GLY A 374 -10.17 22.52 2.33
C GLY A 374 -11.36 22.24 3.25
N ASP A 375 -12.60 22.41 2.76
CA ASP A 375 -13.82 22.13 3.53
C ASP A 375 -14.33 20.68 3.30
N VAL A 376 -13.79 19.98 2.30
CA VAL A 376 -14.18 18.60 1.96
C VAL A 376 -13.47 17.63 2.90
N PHE A 377 -14.13 16.51 3.27
CA PHE A 377 -13.58 15.44 4.11
C PHE A 377 -13.32 15.80 5.58
N ASN A 378 -13.98 16.83 6.10
CA ASN A 378 -13.94 17.13 7.53
C ASN A 378 -14.78 16.11 8.35
N SER A 379 -14.93 16.33 9.65
CA SER A 379 -15.65 15.44 10.56
C SER A 379 -17.17 15.65 10.58
N SER A 380 -17.76 16.33 9.59
CA SER A 380 -19.19 16.62 9.49
C SER A 380 -19.72 16.50 8.06
N VAL A 381 -21.03 16.29 7.93
CA VAL A 381 -21.73 16.32 6.63
C VAL A 381 -22.13 17.75 6.32
N ASP A 382 -21.61 18.30 5.22
CA ASP A 382 -21.75 19.72 4.88
C ASP A 382 -22.87 20.04 3.89
N GLY A 383 -23.25 21.32 3.91
CA GLY A 383 -24.21 21.89 2.97
C GLY A 383 -25.65 21.96 3.47
N PHE A 384 -25.85 21.86 4.78
CA PHE A 384 -27.09 22.33 5.41
C PHE A 384 -27.17 23.87 5.36
N THR A 385 -28.37 24.42 5.14
CA THR A 385 -28.64 25.85 5.32
C THR A 385 -28.65 26.22 6.81
N LYS A 386 -28.67 27.51 7.14
CA LYS A 386 -28.88 27.97 8.54
C LYS A 386 -30.21 27.52 9.13
N SER A 387 -31.19 27.23 8.28
CA SER A 387 -32.48 26.66 8.67
C SER A 387 -32.47 25.13 8.74
N GLY A 388 -31.35 24.45 8.45
CA GLY A 388 -31.24 22.99 8.51
C GLY A 388 -31.69 22.26 7.25
N GLU A 389 -31.91 22.95 6.14
CA GLU A 389 -32.29 22.32 4.86
C GLU A 389 -31.04 21.82 4.13
N ALA A 390 -31.08 20.58 3.63
CA ALA A 390 -30.01 20.06 2.78
C ALA A 390 -30.03 20.76 1.41
N LYS A 391 -28.91 21.37 1.01
CA LYS A 391 -28.78 22.00 -0.31
C LYS A 391 -28.52 20.95 -1.38
N HIS A 392 -29.20 21.08 -2.52
CA HIS A 392 -28.94 20.21 -3.67
C HIS A 392 -27.48 20.34 -4.15
N GLY A 393 -26.87 19.21 -4.51
CA GLY A 393 -25.48 19.12 -4.98
C GLY A 393 -24.40 19.16 -3.87
N THR A 394 -24.77 19.32 -2.60
CA THR A 394 -23.83 19.19 -1.46
C THR A 394 -23.87 17.80 -0.84
N GLU A 395 -22.99 17.52 0.12
CA GLU A 395 -22.96 16.25 0.86
C GLU A 395 -24.32 15.97 1.54
N ALA A 396 -24.87 16.97 2.25
CA ALA A 396 -26.20 16.89 2.84
C ALA A 396 -27.30 16.58 1.80
N GLY A 397 -27.25 17.20 0.62
CA GLY A 397 -28.19 16.93 -0.46
C GLY A 397 -28.10 15.50 -0.97
N ARG A 398 -26.87 15.00 -1.18
CA ARG A 398 -26.62 13.61 -1.60
C ARG A 398 -27.05 12.60 -0.54
N LEU A 399 -26.86 12.90 0.75
CA LEU A 399 -27.36 12.06 1.84
C LEU A 399 -28.89 12.02 1.87
N GLN A 400 -29.55 13.15 1.61
CA GLN A 400 -31.00 13.18 1.47
C GLN A 400 -31.48 12.37 0.25
N ASP A 401 -30.78 12.46 -0.89
CA ASP A 401 -31.10 11.68 -2.09
C ASP A 401 -30.91 10.18 -1.84
N PHE A 402 -29.83 9.78 -1.14
CA PHE A 402 -29.63 8.41 -0.65
C PHE A 402 -30.77 7.96 0.28
N GLY A 403 -31.19 8.82 1.20
CA GLY A 403 -32.34 8.57 2.07
C GLY A 403 -33.61 8.18 1.31
N LYS A 404 -33.86 8.86 0.18
CA LYS A 404 -35.05 8.66 -0.66
C LYS A 404 -34.92 7.46 -1.60
N GLY A 405 -33.76 7.27 -2.23
CA GLY A 405 -33.57 6.29 -3.32
C GLY A 405 -32.71 5.07 -2.96
N GLY A 406 -32.15 5.01 -1.76
CA GLY A 406 -31.25 3.95 -1.31
C GLY A 406 -29.94 3.89 -2.08
N PHE A 407 -29.30 2.72 -2.09
CA PHE A 407 -27.97 2.51 -2.69
C PHE A 407 -27.89 2.79 -4.19
N SER A 408 -29.03 2.73 -4.90
CA SER A 408 -29.10 3.04 -6.34
C SER A 408 -28.74 4.49 -6.70
N THR A 409 -28.76 5.41 -5.73
CA THR A 409 -28.41 6.82 -5.95
C THR A 409 -26.92 7.11 -5.78
N LEU A 410 -26.16 6.18 -5.20
CA LEU A 410 -24.72 6.33 -5.07
C LEU A 410 -24.08 6.11 -6.44
N PRO A 411 -23.25 7.05 -6.95
CA PRO A 411 -22.64 6.90 -8.25
C PRO A 411 -21.61 5.78 -8.24
N GLU A 412 -21.46 5.08 -9.38
CA GLU A 412 -20.32 4.19 -9.60
C GLU A 412 -19.02 5.02 -9.57
N LEU A 413 -17.96 4.50 -8.95
CA LEU A 413 -16.68 5.20 -8.93
C LEU A 413 -16.11 5.27 -10.33
N LYS A 414 -15.50 6.42 -10.64
CA LYS A 414 -14.70 6.59 -11.83
C LYS A 414 -13.66 5.46 -11.92
N LYS A 415 -13.60 4.82 -13.08
CA LYS A 415 -12.61 3.77 -13.33
C LYS A 415 -11.22 4.37 -13.26
N THR A 416 -10.29 3.61 -12.71
CA THR A 416 -8.87 3.98 -12.59
C THR A 416 -8.23 4.25 -13.96
N ASP A 417 -8.69 3.58 -15.02
CA ASP A 417 -8.27 3.84 -16.42
C ASP A 417 -8.71 5.22 -16.94
N ASP A 418 -9.70 5.84 -16.29
CA ASP A 418 -10.22 7.15 -16.67
C ASP A 418 -9.54 8.33 -15.96
N ILE A 419 -8.55 8.07 -15.09
CA ILE A 419 -7.77 9.11 -14.40
C ILE A 419 -6.96 9.90 -15.43
N ALA A 420 -7.03 11.24 -15.33
CA ALA A 420 -6.47 12.13 -16.34
C ALA A 420 -4.94 12.02 -16.45
N SER A 421 -4.24 11.99 -15.31
CA SER A 421 -2.79 11.85 -15.25
C SER A 421 -2.30 10.53 -15.83
N TYR A 422 -3.02 9.42 -15.60
CA TYR A 422 -2.73 8.14 -16.24
C TYR A 422 -2.94 8.18 -17.76
N LYS A 423 -4.05 8.76 -18.23
CA LYS A 423 -4.29 8.97 -19.67
C LYS A 423 -3.20 9.82 -20.33
N ASP A 424 -2.67 10.83 -19.64
CA ASP A 424 -1.59 11.66 -20.15
C ASP A 424 -0.24 10.91 -20.20
N TYR A 425 0.03 10.04 -19.22
CA TYR A 425 1.15 9.11 -19.27
C TYR A 425 1.04 8.19 -20.50
N LEU A 426 -0.11 7.54 -20.74
CA LEU A 426 -0.31 6.66 -21.89
C LEU A 426 -0.18 7.37 -23.24
N LYS A 427 -0.61 8.64 -23.34
CA LYS A 427 -0.43 9.45 -24.56
C LYS A 427 1.03 9.74 -24.85
N THR A 428 1.82 9.98 -23.80
CA THR A 428 3.24 10.33 -23.89
C THR A 428 4.10 9.10 -24.13
N ASN A 429 3.76 7.97 -23.50
CA ASN A 429 4.50 6.71 -23.53
C ASN A 429 3.65 5.61 -24.19
N LYS A 430 3.39 5.74 -25.49
CA LYS A 430 2.47 4.84 -26.23
C LYS A 430 2.95 3.38 -26.29
N ASP A 431 4.26 3.19 -26.21
CA ASP A 431 4.89 1.87 -26.28
C ASP A 431 5.27 1.33 -24.89
N ALA A 432 4.76 1.96 -23.82
CA ALA A 432 5.03 1.52 -22.45
C ALA A 432 4.60 0.06 -22.24
N ASP A 433 5.46 -0.75 -21.65
CA ASP A 433 5.14 -2.13 -21.32
C ASP A 433 4.06 -2.23 -20.22
N PRO A 434 3.37 -3.37 -20.08
CA PRO A 434 2.27 -3.53 -19.13
C PRO A 434 2.62 -3.19 -17.66
N ALA A 435 3.78 -3.59 -17.16
CA ALA A 435 4.23 -3.26 -15.81
C ALA A 435 4.48 -1.75 -15.64
N SER A 436 5.10 -1.11 -16.62
CA SER A 436 5.26 0.36 -16.64
C SER A 436 3.91 1.07 -16.55
N GLN A 437 2.92 0.62 -17.33
CA GLN A 437 1.55 1.15 -17.28
C GLN A 437 0.91 0.97 -15.88
N GLN A 438 1.07 -0.19 -15.26
CA GLN A 438 0.50 -0.46 -13.93
C GLN A 438 1.11 0.42 -12.84
N ILE A 439 2.43 0.60 -12.83
CA ILE A 439 3.10 1.45 -11.82
C ILE A 439 2.68 2.92 -12.01
N ALA A 440 2.62 3.41 -13.25
CA ALA A 440 2.11 4.75 -13.55
C ALA A 440 0.64 4.92 -13.11
N LYS A 441 -0.18 3.89 -13.31
CA LYS A 441 -1.57 3.85 -12.86
C LYS A 441 -1.68 3.91 -11.34
N TYR A 442 -0.83 3.20 -10.60
CA TYR A 442 -0.78 3.28 -9.13
C TYR A 442 -0.46 4.70 -8.65
N ALA A 443 0.50 5.39 -9.26
CA ALA A 443 0.78 6.79 -8.90
C ALA A 443 -0.37 7.73 -9.24
N ALA A 444 -1.05 7.52 -10.38
CA ALA A 444 -2.22 8.30 -10.76
C ALA A 444 -3.39 8.09 -9.77
N ILE A 445 -3.57 6.88 -9.25
CA ILE A 445 -4.53 6.57 -8.20
C ILE A 445 -4.19 7.32 -6.91
N LEU A 446 -2.92 7.34 -6.50
CA LEU A 446 -2.47 8.10 -5.34
C LEU A 446 -2.72 9.62 -5.52
N ASP A 447 -2.44 10.20 -6.69
CA ASP A 447 -2.72 11.61 -6.99
C ASP A 447 -4.22 11.93 -6.97
N GLU A 448 -5.08 11.04 -7.49
CA GLU A 448 -6.54 11.23 -7.47
C GLU A 448 -7.09 11.17 -6.03
N ASN A 449 -6.51 10.34 -5.15
CA ASN A 449 -6.96 10.16 -3.76
C ASN A 449 -6.24 11.09 -2.75
N PHE A 450 -5.27 11.91 -3.19
CA PHE A 450 -4.39 12.66 -2.29
C PHE A 450 -5.14 13.54 -1.28
N GLU A 451 -6.13 14.33 -1.73
CA GLU A 451 -6.90 15.20 -0.84
C GLU A 451 -7.83 14.42 0.10
N ALA A 452 -8.34 13.27 -0.35
CA ALA A 452 -9.18 12.39 0.47
C ALA A 452 -8.39 11.76 1.61
N ILE A 453 -7.16 11.27 1.31
CA ILE A 453 -6.23 10.75 2.32
C ILE A 453 -5.94 11.83 3.35
N LYS A 454 -5.58 13.03 2.89
CA LYS A 454 -5.26 14.17 3.76
C LYS A 454 -6.42 14.54 4.69
N GLY A 455 -7.62 14.66 4.14
CA GLY A 455 -8.79 15.04 4.92
C GLY A 455 -9.16 14.02 6.00
N LYS A 456 -9.07 12.72 5.69
CA LYS A 456 -9.46 11.64 6.61
C LYS A 456 -8.46 11.35 7.72
N THR A 457 -7.17 11.50 7.41
CA THR A 457 -6.08 11.28 8.39
C THR A 457 -5.80 12.53 9.23
N GLY A 458 -6.37 13.68 8.84
CA GLY A 458 -6.03 14.96 9.45
C GLY A 458 -4.61 15.44 9.11
N ALA A 459 -3.99 14.84 8.10
CA ALA A 459 -2.66 15.22 7.65
C ALA A 459 -2.62 16.70 7.21
N GLY A 460 -1.47 17.33 7.43
CA GLY A 460 -1.25 18.74 7.13
C GLY A 460 -1.13 19.02 5.62
N LYS A 461 -0.11 19.78 5.24
CA LYS A 461 0.16 20.05 3.81
C LYS A 461 0.71 18.82 3.08
N TYR A 462 1.29 17.87 3.81
CA TYR A 462 2.04 16.74 3.32
C TYR A 462 1.45 15.45 3.88
N LEU A 463 1.56 14.36 3.11
CA LEU A 463 1.22 13.02 3.54
C LEU A 463 2.49 12.28 3.95
N THR A 464 2.37 11.43 4.96
CA THR A 464 3.37 10.42 5.32
C THR A 464 2.96 9.05 4.79
N ALA A 465 3.88 8.08 4.80
CA ALA A 465 3.55 6.71 4.45
C ALA A 465 2.48 6.10 5.38
N ASP A 466 2.43 6.52 6.64
CA ASP A 466 1.46 6.03 7.60
C ASP A 466 0.07 6.61 7.37
N ASP A 467 -0.05 7.87 6.92
CA ASP A 467 -1.32 8.46 6.49
C ASP A 467 -1.94 7.65 5.34
N ILE A 468 -1.12 7.22 4.37
CA ILE A 468 -1.58 6.39 3.25
C ILE A 468 -2.10 5.03 3.75
N LYS A 469 -1.40 4.39 4.69
CA LYS A 469 -1.83 3.09 5.28
C LYS A 469 -3.09 3.26 6.12
N GLU A 470 -3.18 4.31 6.91
CA GLU A 470 -4.34 4.60 7.74
C GLU A 470 -5.59 4.79 6.87
N TYR A 471 -5.51 5.61 5.83
CA TYR A 471 -6.61 5.79 4.89
C TYR A 471 -7.00 4.47 4.22
N ARG A 472 -6.02 3.67 3.76
CA ARG A 472 -6.26 2.37 3.16
C ARG A 472 -7.00 1.42 4.11
N ASN A 473 -6.66 1.44 5.40
CA ASN A 473 -7.26 0.56 6.42
C ASN A 473 -8.64 1.02 6.89
N GLN A 474 -8.88 2.33 6.94
CA GLN A 474 -10.17 2.90 7.35
C GLN A 474 -11.24 2.79 6.24
N ASN A 475 -10.84 2.63 4.98
CA ASN A 475 -11.75 2.69 3.83
C ASN A 475 -11.87 1.35 3.11
N SER A 476 -12.65 0.43 3.69
CA SER A 476 -12.89 -0.91 3.14
C SER A 476 -13.53 -0.93 1.75
N GLN A 477 -14.28 0.13 1.42
CA GLN A 477 -15.01 0.35 0.16
C GLN A 477 -14.11 0.69 -1.03
N LEU A 478 -12.81 0.93 -0.80
CA LEU A 478 -11.86 1.13 -1.89
C LEU A 478 -11.80 -0.12 -2.77
N SER A 479 -11.66 0.08 -4.08
CA SER A 479 -11.45 -1.03 -5.00
C SER A 479 -10.13 -1.74 -4.68
N GLU A 480 -10.04 -3.03 -4.98
CA GLU A 480 -8.81 -3.80 -4.77
C GLU A 480 -7.60 -3.20 -5.50
N GLU A 481 -7.80 -2.62 -6.67
CA GLU A 481 -6.72 -1.92 -7.39
C GLU A 481 -6.27 -0.64 -6.65
N THR A 482 -7.21 0.11 -6.06
CA THR A 482 -6.86 1.28 -5.25
C THR A 482 -6.11 0.86 -3.99
N LYS A 483 -6.55 -0.20 -3.30
CA LYS A 483 -5.83 -0.73 -2.13
C LYS A 483 -4.40 -1.13 -2.48
N GLN A 484 -4.20 -1.87 -3.57
CA GLN A 484 -2.87 -2.25 -4.05
C GLN A 484 -2.01 -1.02 -4.39
N ALA A 485 -2.58 0.02 -5.02
CA ALA A 485 -1.83 1.24 -5.31
C ALA A 485 -1.33 1.95 -4.04
N LEU A 486 -2.19 2.04 -3.01
CA LEU A 486 -1.84 2.65 -1.73
C LEU A 486 -0.86 1.77 -0.93
N ASP A 487 -1.04 0.45 -0.96
CA ASP A 487 -0.11 -0.51 -0.34
C ASP A 487 1.26 -0.45 -1.01
N PHE A 488 1.34 -0.32 -2.34
CA PHE A 488 2.59 -0.15 -3.08
C PHE A 488 3.31 1.15 -2.67
N TRP A 489 2.63 2.30 -2.71
CA TRP A 489 3.28 3.60 -2.43
C TRP A 489 3.53 3.90 -0.95
N SER A 490 2.89 3.17 -0.04
CA SER A 490 3.15 3.30 1.41
C SER A 490 4.32 2.45 1.90
N GLN A 491 4.95 1.64 1.03
CA GLN A 491 6.19 0.95 1.37
C GLN A 491 7.34 1.96 1.48
N PRO A 492 8.26 1.82 2.46
CA PRO A 492 9.34 2.78 2.66
C PRO A 492 10.13 3.08 1.38
N GLY A 493 10.49 2.05 0.62
CA GLY A 493 11.28 2.18 -0.59
C GLY A 493 10.53 2.82 -1.76
N ALA A 494 9.24 2.54 -1.92
CA ALA A 494 8.40 3.14 -2.95
C ALA A 494 8.06 4.60 -2.61
N PHE A 495 7.74 4.86 -1.33
CA PHE A 495 7.46 6.20 -0.83
C PHE A 495 8.67 7.12 -1.07
N LYS A 496 9.89 6.66 -0.75
CA LYS A 496 11.14 7.41 -0.98
C LYS A 496 11.37 7.79 -2.45
N VAL A 497 10.82 7.03 -3.41
CA VAL A 497 10.97 7.32 -4.85
C VAL A 497 10.10 8.51 -5.29
N ILE A 498 8.89 8.61 -4.76
CA ILE A 498 7.97 9.71 -5.09
C ILE A 498 8.14 10.91 -4.18
N ASP A 499 8.68 10.71 -2.99
CA ASP A 499 9.03 11.76 -2.05
C ASP A 499 10.05 12.72 -2.68
N ASN A 500 9.70 14.01 -2.67
CA ASN A 500 10.44 15.10 -3.33
C ASN A 500 10.68 14.96 -4.86
N ALA A 501 9.95 14.09 -5.58
CA ALA A 501 10.14 13.92 -7.01
C ALA A 501 9.88 15.18 -7.87
N LYS A 502 9.24 16.23 -7.31
CA LYS A 502 9.11 17.53 -7.99
C LYS A 502 10.42 18.32 -8.01
N ASN A 503 11.25 18.21 -6.97
CA ASN A 503 12.49 18.97 -6.84
C ASN A 503 13.66 18.05 -6.41
N PRO A 504 13.99 17.01 -7.19
CA PRO A 504 14.93 15.95 -6.79
C PRO A 504 16.37 16.46 -6.57
N LEU A 505 16.70 17.67 -7.04
CA LEU A 505 18.00 18.32 -6.85
C LEU A 505 18.02 19.33 -5.70
N ASP A 506 16.87 19.72 -5.14
CA ASP A 506 16.80 20.80 -4.16
C ASP A 506 16.72 20.29 -2.72
N LYS A 507 16.35 19.02 -2.52
CA LYS A 507 16.09 18.41 -1.21
C LYS A 507 16.30 16.89 -1.25
N ASN A 508 16.60 16.31 -0.10
CA ASN A 508 16.51 14.86 0.09
C ASN A 508 15.08 14.45 0.46
N PRO A 509 14.68 13.19 0.21
CA PRO A 509 13.43 12.64 0.74
C PRO A 509 13.34 12.89 2.26
N ASP A 510 12.28 13.56 2.71
CA ASP A 510 12.08 14.00 4.09
C ASP A 510 10.88 13.34 4.77
N GLY A 511 10.21 12.41 4.08
CA GLY A 511 8.99 11.76 4.55
C GLY A 511 7.73 12.61 4.34
N GLU A 512 7.83 13.78 3.72
CA GLU A 512 6.74 14.73 3.52
C GLU A 512 6.27 14.78 2.05
N LEU A 513 5.45 13.80 1.64
CA LEU A 513 4.95 13.74 0.28
C LEU A 513 3.93 14.85 0.01
N SER A 514 4.20 15.73 -0.96
CA SER A 514 3.19 16.65 -1.49
C SER A 514 2.53 16.10 -2.75
N ARG A 515 1.30 16.56 -3.04
CA ARG A 515 0.62 16.23 -4.30
C ARG A 515 1.45 16.63 -5.53
N GLY A 516 2.19 17.73 -5.41
CA GLY A 516 3.10 18.20 -6.45
C GLY A 516 4.23 17.23 -6.73
N ASP A 517 4.66 16.42 -5.75
CA ASP A 517 5.70 15.41 -5.92
C ASP A 517 5.19 14.21 -6.70
N VAL A 518 3.99 13.70 -6.38
CA VAL A 518 3.35 12.62 -7.17
C VAL A 518 3.16 13.05 -8.63
N GLN A 519 2.65 14.27 -8.84
CA GLN A 519 2.47 14.83 -10.19
C GLN A 519 3.79 15.12 -10.89
N GLY A 520 4.83 15.51 -10.13
CA GLY A 520 6.19 15.70 -10.62
C GLY A 520 6.80 14.39 -11.10
N TRP A 521 6.68 13.34 -10.28
CA TRP A 521 7.12 11.99 -10.60
C TRP A 521 6.45 11.50 -11.88
N LEU A 522 5.11 11.54 -11.98
CA LEU A 522 4.33 11.10 -13.16
C LEU A 522 4.72 11.79 -14.48
N LYS A 523 5.34 12.97 -14.41
CA LYS A 523 5.82 13.73 -15.59
C LYS A 523 7.32 13.64 -15.81
N SER A 524 8.04 13.03 -14.87
CA SER A 524 9.49 12.88 -14.93
C SER A 524 9.88 11.76 -15.90
N ALA A 525 11.14 11.77 -16.34
CA ALA A 525 11.70 10.66 -17.09
C ALA A 525 11.91 9.39 -16.24
N ASN A 526 11.73 9.50 -14.92
CA ASN A 526 11.95 8.39 -13.96
C ASN A 526 10.74 7.47 -13.86
N VAL A 527 9.59 7.85 -14.44
CA VAL A 527 8.48 6.91 -14.59
C VAL A 527 8.89 5.82 -15.57
N PRO A 528 8.75 4.53 -15.20
CA PRO A 528 9.15 3.45 -16.08
C PRO A 528 8.34 3.47 -17.37
N LYS A 529 8.98 3.04 -18.45
CA LYS A 529 8.39 2.94 -19.81
C LYS A 529 8.74 1.63 -20.50
N ASP A 530 9.66 0.85 -19.95
CA ASP A 530 10.16 -0.40 -20.52
C ASP A 530 10.58 -1.36 -19.40
N ALA A 531 10.79 -2.63 -19.74
CA ALA A 531 11.18 -3.66 -18.78
C ALA A 531 12.46 -3.32 -17.99
N THR A 532 13.41 -2.62 -18.61
CA THR A 532 14.65 -2.21 -17.96
C THR A 532 14.41 -1.15 -16.88
N SER A 533 13.61 -0.12 -17.18
CA SER A 533 13.24 0.91 -16.21
C SER A 533 12.33 0.37 -15.10
N VAL A 534 11.44 -0.59 -15.40
CA VAL A 534 10.65 -1.31 -14.37
C VAL A 534 11.56 -2.07 -13.41
N THR A 535 12.48 -2.89 -13.94
CA THR A 535 13.38 -3.70 -13.09
C THR A 535 14.31 -2.83 -12.26
N ALA A 536 14.84 -1.74 -12.83
CA ALA A 536 15.64 -0.77 -12.08
C ALA A 536 14.85 -0.14 -10.94
N LEU A 537 13.62 0.31 -11.20
CA LEU A 537 12.74 0.90 -10.19
C LEU A 537 12.41 -0.10 -9.07
N LEU A 538 11.91 -1.28 -9.42
CA LEU A 538 11.49 -2.27 -8.41
C LEU A 538 12.67 -2.79 -7.60
N SER A 539 13.85 -2.97 -8.20
CA SER A 539 15.06 -3.35 -7.47
C SER A 539 15.51 -2.24 -6.52
N GLY A 540 15.41 -0.97 -6.93
CA GLY A 540 15.68 0.18 -6.05
C GLY A 540 14.71 0.24 -4.86
N ILE A 541 13.42 0.00 -5.10
CA ILE A 541 12.40 -0.09 -4.05
C ILE A 541 12.71 -1.23 -3.09
N ALA A 542 13.01 -2.43 -3.61
CA ALA A 542 13.33 -3.60 -2.79
C ALA A 542 14.60 -3.38 -1.94
N GLY A 543 15.64 -2.77 -2.51
CA GLY A 543 16.85 -2.40 -1.78
C GLY A 543 16.58 -1.39 -0.66
N ASN A 544 15.80 -0.35 -0.96
CA ASN A 544 15.38 0.62 0.07
C ASN A 544 14.50 -0.03 1.16
N ASN A 545 13.61 -0.95 0.80
CA ASN A 545 12.80 -1.71 1.77
C ASN A 545 13.68 -2.55 2.70
N ALA A 546 14.69 -3.23 2.14
CA ALA A 546 15.63 -4.07 2.90
C ALA A 546 16.48 -3.26 3.89
N LEU A 547 16.68 -1.97 3.65
CA LEU A 547 17.52 -1.08 4.45
C LEU A 547 16.73 -0.05 5.27
N ALA A 548 15.40 -0.03 5.17
CA ALA A 548 14.55 1.00 5.77
C ALA A 548 14.64 1.10 7.31
N ARG A 549 15.23 0.10 7.98
CA ARG A 549 15.36 0.03 9.44
C ARG A 549 16.76 0.44 9.94
N VAL A 550 17.69 0.70 9.03
CA VAL A 550 19.08 1.02 9.37
C VAL A 550 19.20 2.52 9.55
N ASP A 551 19.66 2.93 10.73
CA ASP A 551 19.98 4.34 11.01
C ASP A 551 21.43 4.62 10.58
N THR A 552 21.59 5.43 9.53
CA THR A 552 22.92 5.80 9.03
C THR A 552 23.50 7.02 9.73
N ALA A 553 22.75 7.76 10.57
CA ALA A 553 23.20 9.05 11.11
C ALA A 553 24.47 8.97 11.98
N GLY A 554 24.78 7.79 12.55
CA GLY A 554 25.99 7.54 13.32
C GLY A 554 27.18 6.99 12.53
N LEU A 555 27.00 6.67 11.24
CA LEU A 555 28.03 6.07 10.38
C LEU A 555 28.88 7.16 9.74
N ASN A 556 30.19 6.93 9.59
CA ASN A 556 31.13 7.90 9.04
C ASN A 556 32.25 7.18 8.27
N LYS A 557 33.29 7.93 7.87
CA LYS A 557 34.50 7.43 7.21
C LYS A 557 35.08 6.11 7.74
N ASP A 558 34.97 5.84 9.05
CA ASP A 558 35.50 4.62 9.68
C ASP A 558 34.91 3.34 9.04
N VAL A 559 33.77 3.43 8.35
CA VAL A 559 33.20 2.32 7.56
C VAL A 559 34.10 1.85 6.41
N PHE A 560 34.96 2.72 5.86
CA PHE A 560 35.90 2.38 4.80
C PHE A 560 37.30 2.06 5.35
N ASP A 561 37.73 2.79 6.39
CA ASP A 561 39.04 2.59 7.02
C ASP A 561 39.08 1.31 7.88
N HIS A 562 37.95 0.98 8.51
CA HIS A 562 37.78 -0.14 9.44
C HIS A 562 36.47 -0.92 9.18
N PRO A 563 36.27 -1.45 7.95
CA PRO A 563 35.03 -2.11 7.54
C PRO A 563 34.70 -3.37 8.36
N GLU A 564 35.66 -3.90 9.13
CA GLU A 564 35.48 -5.02 10.05
C GLU A 564 34.66 -4.70 11.30
N LYS A 565 34.50 -3.41 11.66
CA LYS A 565 33.72 -2.99 12.83
C LYS A 565 32.22 -2.89 12.55
N TYR A 566 31.84 -2.91 11.27
CA TYR A 566 30.48 -2.65 10.81
C TYR A 566 29.82 -3.91 10.26
N SER A 567 28.52 -4.05 10.51
CA SER A 567 27.72 -5.13 9.95
C SER A 567 27.58 -5.00 8.43
N ALA A 568 27.21 -6.10 7.76
CA ALA A 568 26.91 -6.07 6.33
C ALA A 568 25.72 -5.15 6.00
N GLU A 569 24.74 -5.08 6.91
CA GLU A 569 23.55 -4.25 6.79
C GLU A 569 23.89 -2.75 6.90
N GLU A 570 24.72 -2.35 7.87
CA GLU A 570 25.20 -0.95 8.01
C GLU A 570 26.02 -0.53 6.78
N LYS A 571 26.95 -1.37 6.33
CA LYS A 571 27.75 -1.13 5.13
C LYS A 571 26.89 -1.04 3.86
N ALA A 572 25.85 -1.88 3.75
CA ALA A 572 24.89 -1.82 2.65
C ALA A 572 24.06 -0.53 2.67
N ALA A 573 23.72 -0.01 3.85
CA ALA A 573 23.04 1.28 4.00
C ALA A 573 23.95 2.44 3.57
N VAL A 574 25.23 2.44 3.96
CA VAL A 574 26.21 3.43 3.46
C VAL A 574 26.34 3.35 1.93
N LEU A 575 26.42 2.15 1.36
CA LEU A 575 26.46 1.96 -0.10
C LEU A 575 25.24 2.62 -0.79
N GLN A 576 24.06 2.56 -0.17
CA GLN A 576 22.85 3.19 -0.71
C GLN A 576 22.90 4.72 -0.61
N ASP A 577 23.44 5.29 0.46
CA ASP A 577 23.69 6.73 0.60
C ASP A 577 24.67 7.22 -0.48
N LEU A 578 25.77 6.49 -0.71
CA LEU A 578 26.72 6.83 -1.76
C LEU A 578 26.12 6.76 -3.16
N LYS A 579 25.23 5.78 -3.43
CA LYS A 579 24.49 5.70 -4.70
C LYS A 579 23.52 6.87 -4.88
N ALA A 580 22.90 7.35 -3.81
CA ALA A 580 22.09 8.57 -3.85
C ALA A 580 22.96 9.81 -4.15
N ALA A 581 24.12 9.94 -3.51
CA ALA A 581 25.08 11.01 -3.80
C ALA A 581 25.59 10.97 -5.25
N GLN A 582 25.94 9.78 -5.75
CA GLN A 582 26.32 9.55 -7.15
C GLN A 582 25.24 10.03 -8.11
N GLN A 583 23.98 9.70 -7.84
CA GLN A 583 22.83 10.18 -8.63
C GLN A 583 22.68 11.69 -8.59
N LEU A 584 22.80 12.31 -7.42
CA LEU A 584 22.74 13.76 -7.29
C LEU A 584 23.85 14.46 -8.07
N ILE A 585 25.09 13.95 -8.03
CA ILE A 585 26.21 14.50 -8.82
C ILE A 585 25.89 14.42 -10.31
N ILE A 586 25.52 13.23 -10.82
CA ILE A 586 25.20 13.03 -12.25
C ILE A 586 24.04 13.93 -12.70
N GLN A 587 22.95 13.96 -11.94
CA GLN A 587 21.78 14.77 -12.28
C GLN A 587 22.10 16.27 -12.15
N GLY A 588 22.87 16.67 -11.15
CA GLY A 588 23.30 18.04 -10.94
C GLY A 588 24.20 18.52 -12.09
N SER A 589 25.17 17.72 -12.52
CA SER A 589 26.03 18.00 -13.68
C SER A 589 25.19 18.15 -14.95
N ALA A 590 24.26 17.21 -15.21
CA ALA A 590 23.36 17.27 -16.36
C ALA A 590 22.41 18.48 -16.31
N ALA A 591 22.01 18.92 -15.12
CA ALA A 591 21.18 20.09 -14.89
C ALA A 591 21.96 21.42 -14.89
N GLY A 592 23.28 21.39 -15.10
CA GLY A 592 24.14 22.56 -15.15
C GLY A 592 24.48 23.17 -13.79
N MET A 593 24.47 22.40 -12.70
CA MET A 593 24.85 22.88 -11.36
C MET A 593 26.31 23.33 -11.29
N TRP A 594 27.20 22.71 -12.08
CA TRP A 594 28.62 23.06 -12.17
C TRP A 594 28.97 23.97 -13.36
N ARG A 595 27.98 24.66 -13.95
CA ARG A 595 28.15 25.37 -15.24
C ARG A 595 29.12 26.55 -15.20
N ASP A 596 29.24 27.24 -14.08
CA ASP A 596 30.06 28.46 -13.93
C ASP A 596 30.90 28.44 -12.65
N ASP A 597 31.99 29.22 -12.65
CA ASP A 597 32.99 29.31 -11.57
C ASP A 597 32.34 29.59 -10.21
N LYS A 598 31.36 30.51 -10.15
CA LYS A 598 30.67 30.85 -8.90
C LYS A 598 29.89 29.65 -8.35
N SER A 599 29.23 28.89 -9.22
CA SER A 599 28.51 27.69 -8.82
C SER A 599 29.47 26.58 -8.36
N GLN A 600 30.59 26.38 -9.05
CA GLN A 600 31.63 25.43 -8.66
C GLN A 600 32.21 25.76 -7.28
N VAL A 601 32.57 27.02 -7.02
CA VAL A 601 33.05 27.48 -5.70
C VAL A 601 31.98 27.33 -4.63
N THR A 602 30.71 27.62 -4.94
CA THR A 602 29.60 27.48 -3.98
C THR A 602 29.41 26.02 -3.56
N ILE A 603 29.45 25.09 -4.52
CA ILE A 603 29.34 23.65 -4.26
C ILE A 603 30.54 23.18 -3.44
N ALA A 604 31.77 23.48 -3.90
CA ALA A 604 33.00 23.11 -3.20
C ALA A 604 32.99 23.55 -1.73
N ASN A 605 32.62 24.80 -1.45
CA ASN A 605 32.61 25.33 -0.08
C ASN A 605 31.53 24.70 0.81
N LYS A 606 30.34 24.40 0.27
CA LYS A 606 29.23 23.83 1.05
C LYS A 606 29.38 22.33 1.29
N VAL A 607 29.88 21.61 0.28
CA VAL A 607 30.12 20.16 0.33
C VAL A 607 31.47 19.84 0.97
N ARG A 608 32.36 20.84 1.09
CA ARG A 608 33.76 20.70 1.51
C ARG A 608 34.56 19.78 0.58
N SER A 609 34.35 19.95 -0.73
CA SER A 609 34.87 19.07 -1.77
C SER A 609 35.65 19.79 -2.85
N HIS A 610 36.26 19.02 -3.75
CA HIS A 610 36.85 19.48 -4.99
C HIS A 610 35.81 20.20 -5.88
N PRO A 611 36.16 21.34 -6.52
CA PRO A 611 35.23 22.10 -7.36
C PRO A 611 34.85 21.40 -8.68
N ASP A 612 35.68 20.45 -9.13
CA ASP A 612 35.41 19.59 -10.28
C ASP A 612 34.46 18.43 -9.93
N ALA A 613 33.30 18.39 -10.59
CA ALA A 613 32.28 17.36 -10.39
C ALA A 613 32.77 15.94 -10.74
N GLN A 614 33.68 15.80 -11.71
CA GLN A 614 34.20 14.50 -12.12
C GLN A 614 35.15 13.94 -11.07
N LYS A 615 36.05 14.76 -10.50
CA LYS A 615 36.92 14.31 -9.40
C LYS A 615 36.11 13.87 -8.18
N LEU A 616 35.04 14.61 -7.86
CA LEU A 616 34.12 14.23 -6.79
C LEU A 616 33.37 12.92 -7.09
N LEU A 617 32.88 12.77 -8.33
CA LEU A 617 32.23 11.55 -8.78
C LEU A 617 33.18 10.34 -8.75
N ASP A 618 34.43 10.52 -9.15
CA ASP A 618 35.45 9.47 -9.15
C ASP A 618 35.73 8.97 -7.73
N ASP A 619 35.76 9.88 -6.75
CA ASP A 619 35.94 9.52 -5.34
C ASP A 619 34.72 8.82 -4.73
N VAL A 620 33.51 9.28 -5.04
CA VAL A 620 32.27 8.55 -4.69
C VAL A 620 32.28 7.15 -5.29
N ASN A 621 32.66 7.01 -6.57
CA ASN A 621 32.74 5.72 -7.26
C ASN A 621 33.78 4.80 -6.63
N LYS A 622 34.91 5.35 -6.17
CA LYS A 622 35.94 4.60 -5.44
C LYS A 622 35.38 4.03 -4.14
N HIS A 623 34.68 4.83 -3.35
CA HIS A 623 34.07 4.39 -2.09
C HIS A 623 32.92 3.40 -2.29
N ILE A 624 32.09 3.59 -3.34
CA ILE A 624 31.11 2.59 -3.79
C ILE A 624 31.81 1.26 -4.09
N SER A 625 32.92 1.30 -4.83
CA SER A 625 33.67 0.10 -5.23
C SER A 625 34.23 -0.66 -4.02
N ILE A 626 34.65 0.03 -2.96
CA ILE A 626 35.10 -0.60 -1.70
C ILE A 626 33.97 -1.44 -1.09
N LEU A 627 32.77 -0.86 -0.97
CA LEU A 627 31.63 -1.55 -0.35
C LEU A 627 31.02 -2.62 -1.26
N GLU A 628 30.97 -2.41 -2.57
CA GLU A 628 30.50 -3.43 -3.53
C GLU A 628 31.46 -4.62 -3.60
N SER A 629 32.76 -4.40 -3.40
CA SER A 629 33.76 -5.46 -3.34
C SER A 629 33.72 -6.26 -2.02
N ASP A 630 32.97 -5.81 -1.01
CA ASP A 630 32.80 -6.55 0.24
C ASP A 630 31.85 -7.75 0.03
N PRO A 631 32.33 -9.00 0.20
CA PRO A 631 31.50 -10.18 0.00
C PRO A 631 30.29 -10.25 0.92
N ALA A 632 30.40 -9.73 2.15
CA ALA A 632 29.31 -9.75 3.12
C ALA A 632 28.21 -8.77 2.72
N VAL A 633 28.57 -7.59 2.19
CA VAL A 633 27.61 -6.60 1.64
C VAL A 633 26.91 -7.19 0.41
N SER A 634 27.68 -7.76 -0.52
CA SER A 634 27.13 -8.41 -1.72
C SER A 634 26.16 -9.54 -1.37
N GLN A 635 26.52 -10.40 -0.40
CA GLN A 635 25.64 -11.48 0.06
C GLN A 635 24.37 -10.93 0.72
N TYR A 636 24.51 -9.97 1.63
CA TYR A 636 23.36 -9.36 2.32
C TYR A 636 22.36 -8.76 1.33
N MET A 637 22.85 -7.93 0.41
CA MET A 637 22.03 -7.29 -0.62
C MET A 637 21.34 -8.34 -1.48
N SER A 638 22.07 -9.37 -1.94
CA SER A 638 21.48 -10.40 -2.79
C SER A 638 20.37 -11.18 -2.10
N GLU A 639 20.57 -11.62 -0.86
CA GLU A 639 19.59 -12.40 -0.10
C GLU A 639 18.34 -11.56 0.24
N HIS A 640 18.54 -10.40 0.86
CA HIS A 640 17.44 -9.62 1.41
C HIS A 640 16.68 -8.87 0.32
N GLY A 641 17.40 -8.32 -0.64
CA GLY A 641 16.76 -7.59 -1.69
C GLY A 641 16.05 -8.46 -2.72
N SER A 642 16.47 -9.72 -2.90
CA SER A 642 15.68 -10.72 -3.63
C SER A 642 14.36 -11.00 -2.91
N SER A 643 14.45 -11.27 -1.60
CA SER A 643 13.28 -11.55 -0.77
C SER A 643 12.29 -10.39 -0.79
N GLU A 644 12.77 -9.15 -0.65
CA GLU A 644 11.93 -7.96 -0.69
C GLU A 644 11.36 -7.68 -2.09
N LEU A 645 12.08 -7.98 -3.18
CA LEU A 645 11.54 -7.85 -4.53
C LEU A 645 10.41 -8.86 -4.79
N THR A 646 10.60 -10.13 -4.43
CA THR A 646 9.55 -11.14 -4.55
C THR A 646 8.34 -10.76 -3.70
N LYS A 647 8.56 -10.32 -2.46
CA LYS A 647 7.49 -9.86 -1.57
C LYS A 647 6.74 -8.65 -2.13
N LEU A 648 7.44 -7.64 -2.64
CA LEU A 648 6.84 -6.46 -3.29
C LEU A 648 5.88 -6.87 -4.42
N VAL A 649 6.27 -7.85 -5.22
CA VAL A 649 5.47 -8.36 -6.34
C VAL A 649 4.34 -9.27 -5.87
N ASP A 650 4.59 -10.18 -4.93
CA ASP A 650 3.59 -11.11 -4.40
C ASP A 650 2.47 -10.41 -3.62
N ASP A 651 2.81 -9.36 -2.86
CA ASP A 651 1.84 -8.56 -2.11
C ASP A 651 0.94 -7.71 -3.04
N ASN A 652 1.33 -7.53 -4.32
CA ASN A 652 0.61 -6.71 -5.30
C ASN A 652 0.19 -7.53 -6.53
N LYS A 653 -0.96 -8.20 -6.43
CA LYS A 653 -1.49 -9.06 -7.50
C LYS A 653 -1.54 -8.38 -8.89
N GLY A 654 -2.02 -7.14 -8.97
CA GLY A 654 -2.11 -6.40 -10.23
C GLY A 654 -0.73 -6.07 -10.82
N LEU A 655 0.26 -5.78 -9.97
CA LEU A 655 1.66 -5.61 -10.38
C LEU A 655 2.24 -6.92 -10.89
N LYS A 656 2.02 -8.05 -10.19
CA LYS A 656 2.50 -9.37 -10.59
C LYS A 656 1.97 -9.81 -11.95
N GLU A 657 0.66 -9.64 -12.19
CA GLU A 657 0.04 -9.96 -13.47
C GLU A 657 0.62 -9.09 -14.62
N SER A 658 0.81 -7.80 -14.36
CA SER A 658 1.43 -6.89 -15.33
C SER A 658 2.91 -7.18 -15.58
N LEU A 659 3.68 -7.55 -14.54
CA LEU A 659 5.08 -7.99 -14.68
C LEU A 659 5.20 -9.28 -15.48
N GLN A 660 4.31 -10.25 -15.24
CA GLN A 660 4.26 -11.49 -16.02
C GLN A 660 4.03 -11.19 -17.49
N LYS A 661 3.09 -10.28 -17.79
CA LYS A 661 2.82 -9.86 -19.16
C LYS A 661 4.00 -9.13 -19.79
N THR A 662 4.67 -8.23 -19.07
CA THR A 662 5.93 -7.59 -19.53
C THR A 662 7.00 -8.65 -19.81
N TYR A 663 7.16 -9.65 -18.95
CA TYR A 663 8.11 -10.73 -19.17
C TYR A 663 7.79 -11.55 -20.44
N ASP A 664 6.52 -11.91 -20.65
CA ASP A 664 6.10 -12.66 -21.84
C ASP A 664 6.20 -11.82 -23.13
N ASP A 665 5.76 -10.56 -23.10
CA ASP A 665 5.67 -9.69 -24.28
C ASP A 665 7.01 -9.03 -24.67
N GLU A 666 7.85 -8.68 -23.69
CA GLU A 666 9.11 -7.95 -23.93
C GLU A 666 10.35 -8.84 -23.84
N ILE A 667 10.41 -9.74 -22.86
CA ILE A 667 11.60 -10.58 -22.63
C ILE A 667 11.54 -11.82 -23.50
N LYS A 668 10.52 -12.67 -23.34
CA LYS A 668 10.43 -13.96 -24.05
C LYS A 668 10.32 -13.81 -25.57
N SER A 669 9.77 -12.70 -26.04
CA SER A 669 9.70 -12.38 -27.47
C SER A 669 11.03 -11.93 -28.08
N GLY A 670 12.01 -11.52 -27.25
CA GLY A 670 13.24 -10.87 -27.69
C GLY A 670 13.10 -9.38 -28.04
N LYS A 671 11.90 -8.80 -27.91
CA LYS A 671 11.62 -7.39 -28.27
C LYS A 671 12.45 -6.39 -27.47
N SER A 672 12.65 -6.65 -26.17
CA SER A 672 13.48 -5.79 -25.31
C SER A 672 14.94 -5.77 -25.78
N LEU A 673 15.51 -6.93 -26.16
CA LEU A 673 16.85 -7.02 -26.71
C LEU A 673 16.95 -6.27 -28.04
N ASP A 674 16.00 -6.48 -28.96
CA ASP A 674 15.95 -5.78 -30.24
C ASP A 674 15.91 -4.26 -30.05
N THR A 675 15.10 -3.77 -29.09
CA THR A 675 14.97 -2.34 -28.81
C THR A 675 16.25 -1.75 -28.22
N LEU A 676 16.86 -2.44 -27.24
CA LEU A 676 18.15 -2.03 -26.68
C LEU A 676 19.23 -2.02 -27.77
N TRP A 677 19.26 -3.05 -28.62
CA TRP A 677 20.20 -3.16 -29.74
C TRP A 677 20.03 -2.00 -30.71
N GLU A 678 18.82 -1.73 -31.20
CA GLU A 678 18.54 -0.68 -32.17
C GLU A 678 18.83 0.74 -31.64
N THR A 679 18.71 0.93 -30.32
CA THR A 679 18.91 2.21 -29.63
C THR A 679 20.38 2.46 -29.30
N LYS A 680 21.08 1.48 -28.71
CA LYS A 680 22.43 1.67 -28.16
C LYS A 680 23.56 1.29 -29.11
N SER A 681 23.37 0.34 -30.04
CA SER A 681 24.45 -0.04 -30.98
C SER A 681 24.94 1.10 -31.90
N LYS A 682 24.11 2.14 -32.08
CA LYS A 682 24.38 3.28 -32.97
C LYS A 682 25.18 4.41 -32.31
N ASP A 683 25.34 4.41 -30.99
CA ASP A 683 26.04 5.49 -30.28
C ASP A 683 27.58 5.42 -30.41
N GLY A 684 28.10 4.27 -30.88
CA GLY A 684 29.53 3.99 -31.06
C GLY A 684 30.31 3.89 -29.74
N LYS A 685 29.64 3.95 -28.60
CA LYS A 685 30.20 3.95 -27.24
C LYS A 685 29.82 2.70 -26.47
N THR A 686 28.61 2.20 -26.65
CA THR A 686 28.09 1.01 -25.97
C THR A 686 28.44 -0.24 -26.78
N THR A 687 29.13 -1.19 -26.14
CA THR A 687 29.53 -2.46 -26.75
C THR A 687 28.37 -3.44 -26.84
N HIS A 688 28.46 -4.40 -27.77
CA HIS A 688 27.51 -5.50 -27.90
C HIS A 688 27.34 -6.30 -26.60
N THR A 689 28.44 -6.48 -25.87
CA THR A 689 28.48 -7.15 -24.56
C THR A 689 27.64 -6.42 -23.52
N GLU A 690 27.74 -5.08 -23.44
CA GLU A 690 26.98 -4.28 -22.48
C GLU A 690 25.47 -4.34 -22.76
N ILE A 691 25.08 -4.29 -24.04
CA ILE A 691 23.67 -4.43 -24.45
C ILE A 691 23.12 -5.80 -24.04
N LEU A 692 23.88 -6.87 -24.32
CA LEU A 692 23.49 -8.23 -23.94
C LEU A 692 23.40 -8.38 -22.42
N ALA A 693 24.34 -7.81 -21.67
CA ALA A 693 24.35 -7.86 -20.21
C ALA A 693 23.15 -7.15 -19.59
N GLU A 694 22.77 -6.00 -20.14
CA GLU A 694 21.59 -5.25 -19.71
C GLU A 694 20.31 -6.04 -19.96
N PHE A 695 20.11 -6.57 -21.16
CA PHE A 695 18.95 -7.42 -21.48
C PHE A 695 18.89 -8.65 -20.57
N PHE A 696 20.00 -9.39 -20.45
CA PHE A 696 20.06 -10.61 -19.66
C PHE A 696 19.79 -10.33 -18.18
N GLY A 697 20.32 -9.23 -17.65
CA GLY A 697 20.03 -8.76 -16.30
C GLY A 697 18.57 -8.44 -16.05
N THR A 698 17.95 -7.68 -16.96
CA THR A 698 16.53 -7.35 -16.90
C THR A 698 15.69 -8.62 -16.92
N ALA A 699 15.99 -9.56 -17.84
CA ALA A 699 15.30 -10.82 -18.00
C ALA A 699 15.36 -11.69 -16.73
N GLN A 700 16.55 -11.83 -16.14
CA GLN A 700 16.72 -12.60 -14.90
C GLN A 700 16.08 -11.93 -13.69
N THR A 701 16.14 -10.59 -13.60
CA THR A 701 15.49 -9.86 -12.51
C THR A 701 13.98 -10.08 -12.54
N LEU A 702 13.37 -10.02 -13.72
CA LEU A 702 11.95 -10.33 -13.89
C LEU A 702 11.63 -11.80 -13.56
N GLN A 703 12.47 -12.75 -13.98
CA GLN A 703 12.31 -14.15 -13.60
C GLN A 703 12.34 -14.33 -12.07
N GLY A 704 13.34 -13.76 -11.39
CA GLY A 704 13.46 -13.83 -9.94
C GLY A 704 12.26 -13.20 -9.22
N ALA A 705 11.84 -12.01 -9.66
CA ALA A 705 10.67 -11.31 -9.11
C ALA A 705 9.37 -12.12 -9.28
N LEU A 706 9.24 -12.87 -10.38
CA LEU A 706 8.08 -13.72 -10.68
C LEU A 706 8.19 -15.15 -10.12
N GLY A 707 9.33 -15.51 -9.50
CA GLY A 707 9.60 -16.88 -9.05
C GLY A 707 9.81 -17.90 -10.19
N ILE A 708 10.17 -17.42 -11.39
CA ILE A 708 10.47 -18.25 -12.57
C ILE A 708 11.95 -18.66 -12.53
N ASN A 709 12.23 -19.93 -12.76
CA ASN A 709 13.60 -20.46 -12.83
C ASN A 709 13.84 -21.18 -14.16
N ASN A 710 13.94 -20.43 -15.27
CA ASN A 710 14.06 -21.02 -16.61
C ASN A 710 14.99 -20.22 -17.54
N ALA A 711 16.30 -20.42 -17.41
CA ALA A 711 17.30 -19.77 -18.28
C ALA A 711 17.08 -20.06 -19.79
N GLY A 712 16.44 -21.18 -20.13
CA GLY A 712 16.15 -21.54 -21.53
C GLY A 712 15.18 -20.58 -22.22
N GLU A 713 14.29 -19.92 -21.48
CA GLU A 713 13.39 -18.89 -22.04
C GLU A 713 14.17 -17.64 -22.47
N ILE A 714 15.19 -17.24 -21.71
CA ILE A 714 16.06 -16.11 -22.05
C ILE A 714 16.91 -16.47 -23.28
N GLN A 715 17.47 -17.69 -23.31
CA GLN A 715 18.24 -18.17 -24.47
C GLN A 715 17.39 -18.25 -25.75
N ALA A 716 16.14 -18.70 -25.63
CA ALA A 716 15.21 -18.73 -26.74
C ALA A 716 14.88 -17.31 -27.24
N ALA A 717 14.73 -16.34 -26.33
CA ALA A 717 14.52 -14.95 -26.67
C ALA A 717 15.72 -14.33 -27.43
N VAL A 718 16.95 -14.57 -26.95
CA VAL A 718 18.16 -14.11 -27.65
C VAL A 718 18.26 -14.75 -29.03
N LYS A 719 18.00 -16.06 -29.14
CA LYS A 719 17.98 -16.78 -30.42
C LYS A 719 16.94 -16.25 -31.40
N GLY A 720 15.79 -15.80 -30.89
CA GLY A 720 14.70 -15.21 -31.68
C GLY A 720 14.92 -13.74 -32.06
N SER A 721 15.85 -13.04 -31.39
CA SER A 721 16.15 -11.62 -31.62
C SER A 721 16.90 -11.40 -32.94
N LYS A 722 16.70 -10.21 -33.52
CA LYS A 722 17.45 -9.75 -34.69
C LYS A 722 18.96 -9.58 -34.41
N ALA A 723 19.33 -9.37 -33.14
CA ALA A 723 20.71 -9.21 -32.70
C ALA A 723 21.50 -10.54 -32.70
N ASN A 724 20.82 -11.70 -32.74
CA ASN A 724 21.46 -13.01 -32.55
C ASN A 724 22.65 -13.24 -33.49
N ALA A 725 22.52 -12.90 -34.78
CA ALA A 725 23.57 -13.15 -35.77
C ALA A 725 24.86 -12.37 -35.47
N GLU A 726 24.74 -11.14 -34.96
CA GLU A 726 25.89 -10.31 -34.58
C GLU A 726 26.53 -10.81 -33.28
N LEU A 727 25.71 -11.25 -32.32
CA LEU A 727 26.18 -11.85 -31.07
C LEU A 727 26.91 -13.18 -31.29
N GLU A 728 26.34 -14.07 -32.12
CA GLU A 728 26.98 -15.33 -32.54
C GLU A 728 28.30 -15.04 -33.27
N SER A 729 28.32 -14.06 -34.18
CA SER A 729 29.55 -13.68 -34.89
C SER A 729 30.62 -13.11 -33.95
N PHE A 730 30.24 -12.32 -32.94
CA PHE A 730 31.20 -11.82 -31.94
C PHE A 730 31.76 -12.96 -31.09
N TYR A 731 30.90 -13.88 -30.65
CA TYR A 731 31.32 -15.05 -29.89
C TYR A 731 32.32 -15.91 -30.68
N GLU A 732 32.02 -16.23 -31.94
CA GLU A 732 32.89 -17.03 -32.79
C GLU A 732 34.21 -16.32 -33.13
N LYS A 733 34.13 -15.09 -33.62
CA LYS A 733 35.29 -14.41 -34.23
C LYS A 733 36.15 -13.65 -33.24
N SER A 734 35.62 -13.31 -32.06
CA SER A 734 36.34 -12.51 -31.06
C SER A 734 36.61 -13.30 -29.78
N LEU A 735 35.58 -13.95 -29.19
CA LEU A 735 35.74 -14.68 -27.94
C LEU A 735 36.44 -16.02 -28.16
N ALA A 736 35.87 -16.91 -28.99
CA ALA A 736 36.40 -18.24 -29.24
C ALA A 736 37.79 -18.23 -29.91
N SER A 737 38.07 -17.25 -30.77
CA SER A 737 39.39 -17.06 -31.39
C SER A 737 40.47 -16.60 -30.41
N GLY A 738 40.07 -15.97 -29.29
CA GLY A 738 40.97 -15.30 -28.35
C GLY A 738 41.38 -13.89 -28.80
N ASP A 739 40.87 -13.38 -29.93
CA ASP A 739 41.20 -12.04 -30.41
C ASP A 739 40.74 -10.96 -29.42
N ARG A 740 39.61 -11.16 -28.75
CA ARG A 740 39.12 -10.26 -27.69
C ARG A 740 40.08 -10.20 -26.50
N LEU A 741 40.63 -11.33 -26.06
CA LEU A 741 41.62 -11.34 -24.98
C LEU A 741 42.91 -10.62 -25.40
N ASN A 742 43.37 -10.83 -26.64
CA ASN A 742 44.52 -10.11 -27.18
C ASN A 742 44.26 -8.60 -27.31
N GLU A 743 43.03 -8.19 -27.59
CA GLU A 743 42.63 -6.78 -27.62
C GLU A 743 42.68 -6.15 -26.22
N LEU A 744 42.07 -6.80 -25.23
CA LEU A 744 42.08 -6.34 -23.83
C LEU A 744 43.51 -6.23 -23.29
N LEU A 745 44.40 -7.17 -23.64
CA LEU A 745 45.82 -7.14 -23.25
C LEU A 745 46.64 -5.98 -23.84
N LYS A 746 46.10 -5.20 -24.78
CA LYS A 746 46.77 -3.98 -25.28
C LYS A 746 46.58 -2.79 -24.35
N GLU A 747 45.50 -2.78 -23.59
CA GLU A 747 45.05 -1.63 -22.80
C GLU A 747 45.04 -1.92 -21.29
N HIS A 748 45.10 -3.20 -20.91
CA HIS A 748 44.97 -3.65 -19.52
C HIS A 748 46.07 -4.63 -19.11
N THR A 749 46.26 -4.76 -17.80
CA THR A 749 47.15 -5.78 -17.24
C THR A 749 46.64 -7.19 -17.56
N PRO A 750 47.51 -8.22 -17.55
CA PRO A 750 47.08 -9.60 -17.77
C PRO A 750 45.93 -10.04 -16.85
N ASP A 751 45.94 -9.59 -15.60
CA ASP A 751 44.94 -9.91 -14.59
C ASP A 751 43.56 -9.32 -14.96
N GLU A 752 43.50 -8.04 -15.32
CA GLU A 752 42.28 -7.34 -15.73
C GLU A 752 41.73 -7.90 -17.05
N ALA A 753 42.59 -8.10 -18.05
CA ALA A 753 42.19 -8.58 -19.37
C ALA A 753 41.59 -10.00 -19.32
N MET A 754 42.23 -10.92 -18.57
CA MET A 754 41.74 -12.29 -18.42
C MET A 754 40.42 -12.34 -17.65
N SER A 755 40.25 -11.45 -16.67
CA SER A 755 39.02 -11.33 -15.87
C SER A 755 37.84 -10.87 -16.73
N ALA A 756 38.02 -9.74 -17.43
CA ALA A 756 37.02 -9.18 -18.34
C ALA A 756 36.59 -10.21 -19.38
N PHE A 757 37.56 -10.82 -20.08
CA PHE A 757 37.31 -11.85 -21.08
C PHE A 757 36.50 -13.03 -20.53
N SER A 758 36.87 -13.55 -19.35
CA SER A 758 36.23 -14.74 -18.78
C SER A 758 34.78 -14.48 -18.37
N LEU A 759 34.48 -13.27 -17.88
CA LEU A 759 33.13 -12.84 -17.58
C LEU A 759 32.31 -12.60 -18.86
N GLU A 760 32.89 -11.99 -19.90
CA GLU A 760 32.25 -11.88 -21.23
C GLU A 760 31.87 -13.28 -21.75
N VAL A 761 32.79 -14.24 -21.68
CA VAL A 761 32.52 -15.64 -22.06
C VAL A 761 31.35 -16.22 -21.27
N ALA A 762 31.28 -16.00 -19.96
CA ALA A 762 30.20 -16.54 -19.13
C ALA A 762 28.83 -15.97 -19.54
N LEU A 763 28.76 -14.66 -19.75
CA LEU A 763 27.55 -13.96 -20.18
C LEU A 763 27.04 -14.53 -21.51
N TYR A 764 27.91 -14.58 -22.52
CA TYR A 764 27.52 -15.08 -23.85
C TYR A 764 27.11 -16.56 -23.80
N ASN A 765 27.79 -17.38 -23.02
CA ASN A 765 27.40 -18.79 -22.86
C ASN A 765 26.08 -18.99 -22.11
N SER A 766 25.69 -18.02 -21.28
CA SER A 766 24.43 -18.05 -20.54
C SER A 766 23.27 -17.56 -21.40
N ALA A 767 23.53 -16.62 -22.31
CA ALA A 767 22.53 -15.95 -23.12
C ALA A 767 22.32 -16.57 -24.50
N LEU A 768 23.37 -17.07 -25.16
CA LEU A 768 23.27 -17.67 -26.50
C LEU A 768 22.79 -19.13 -26.46
N ASP A 769 22.40 -19.64 -27.64
CA ASP A 769 22.06 -21.04 -27.83
C ASP A 769 23.20 -21.96 -27.35
N PRO A 770 22.95 -22.85 -26.37
CA PRO A 770 23.94 -23.79 -25.87
C PRO A 770 24.53 -24.68 -26.98
N GLU A 771 23.74 -25.05 -27.99
CA GLU A 771 24.23 -25.86 -29.11
C GLU A 771 25.20 -25.09 -30.01
N PHE A 772 24.99 -23.78 -30.17
CA PHE A 772 25.90 -22.91 -30.91
C PHE A 772 27.22 -22.75 -30.18
N THR A 773 27.17 -22.30 -28.92
CA THR A 773 28.37 -21.97 -28.14
C THR A 773 29.24 -23.20 -27.85
N GLY A 774 28.62 -24.38 -27.70
CA GLY A 774 29.33 -25.64 -27.45
C GLY A 774 30.24 -26.11 -28.58
N LYS A 775 30.06 -25.61 -29.81
CA LYS A 775 30.97 -25.90 -30.94
C LYS A 775 32.37 -25.36 -30.71
N PHE A 776 32.50 -24.33 -29.88
CA PHE A 776 33.74 -23.58 -29.70
C PHE A 776 34.46 -23.88 -28.37
N ASP A 777 33.94 -24.75 -27.52
CA ASP A 777 34.49 -25.03 -26.19
C ASP A 777 35.99 -25.39 -26.19
N THR A 778 36.41 -26.21 -27.16
CA THR A 778 37.82 -26.62 -27.27
C THR A 778 38.67 -25.46 -27.74
N GLN A 779 38.22 -24.75 -28.77
CA GLN A 779 38.93 -23.60 -29.34
C GLN A 779 39.11 -22.48 -28.31
N LEU A 780 38.04 -22.15 -27.57
CA LEU A 780 38.06 -21.15 -26.51
C LEU A 780 39.05 -21.50 -25.40
N ASN A 781 39.00 -22.75 -24.93
CA ASN A 781 39.85 -23.24 -23.86
C ASN A 781 41.34 -23.27 -24.28
N ASP A 782 41.63 -23.73 -25.50
CA ASP A 782 42.99 -23.76 -26.04
C ASP A 782 43.56 -22.35 -26.26
N ASN A 783 42.75 -21.43 -26.82
CA ASN A 783 43.17 -20.04 -27.06
C ASN A 783 43.36 -19.27 -25.75
N PHE A 784 42.44 -19.38 -24.80
CA PHE A 784 42.60 -18.79 -23.47
C PHE A 784 43.88 -19.32 -22.82
N THR A 785 44.09 -20.64 -22.81
CA THR A 785 45.27 -21.25 -22.19
C THR A 785 46.57 -20.75 -22.82
N ARG A 786 46.63 -20.71 -24.16
CA ARG A 786 47.81 -20.24 -24.89
C ARG A 786 48.11 -18.78 -24.55
N ILE A 787 47.12 -17.89 -24.69
CA ILE A 787 47.31 -16.45 -24.45
C ILE A 787 47.63 -16.19 -22.97
N ALA A 788 47.00 -16.92 -22.05
CA ALA A 788 47.29 -16.81 -20.62
C ALA A 788 48.73 -17.22 -20.29
N LYS A 789 49.22 -18.35 -20.83
CA LYS A 789 50.63 -18.76 -20.68
C LYS A 789 51.61 -17.71 -21.19
N ASP A 790 51.36 -17.19 -22.38
CA ASP A 790 52.22 -16.21 -23.06
C ASP A 790 52.32 -14.88 -22.28
N ASN A 791 51.37 -14.59 -21.40
CA ASN A 791 51.30 -13.33 -20.65
C ASN A 791 51.34 -13.51 -19.12
N ALA A 792 51.43 -14.74 -18.59
CA ALA A 792 51.29 -15.01 -17.15
C ALA A 792 52.37 -14.37 -16.27
N PHE A 793 53.56 -14.18 -16.84
CA PHE A 793 54.71 -13.54 -16.18
C PHE A 793 55.10 -12.22 -16.84
N LYS A 794 54.27 -11.72 -17.75
CA LYS A 794 54.49 -10.42 -18.39
C LYS A 794 54.40 -9.35 -17.30
N ASP A 795 55.42 -8.50 -17.25
CA ASP A 795 55.63 -7.45 -16.24
C ASP A 795 56.07 -7.94 -14.84
N ALA A 796 56.29 -9.23 -14.64
CA ALA A 796 56.86 -9.77 -13.41
C ALA A 796 58.40 -9.82 -13.46
N SER A 797 59.03 -9.47 -12.35
CA SER A 797 60.49 -9.35 -12.22
C SER A 797 61.08 -10.36 -11.24
N PHE A 798 62.40 -10.50 -11.24
CA PHE A 798 63.08 -11.26 -10.19
C PHE A 798 62.97 -10.59 -8.82
N ASP A 799 62.68 -9.28 -8.75
CA ASP A 799 62.48 -8.57 -7.48
C ASP A 799 61.22 -9.05 -6.76
N ASP A 800 60.15 -9.35 -7.52
CA ASP A 800 58.92 -9.94 -6.99
C ASP A 800 59.20 -11.32 -6.36
N MET A 801 59.97 -12.15 -7.06
CA MET A 801 60.36 -13.47 -6.57
C MET A 801 61.20 -13.40 -5.28
N LYS A 802 62.10 -12.41 -5.17
CA LYS A 802 62.92 -12.16 -3.98
C LYS A 802 62.08 -11.79 -2.77
N ALA A 803 61.07 -10.94 -2.95
CA ALA A 803 60.15 -10.58 -1.85
C ALA A 803 59.41 -11.80 -1.29
N ALA A 804 59.03 -12.76 -2.15
CA ALA A 804 58.27 -13.94 -1.75
C ALA A 804 59.13 -15.05 -1.12
N PHE A 805 60.26 -15.41 -1.75
CA PHE A 805 61.04 -16.60 -1.37
C PHE A 805 62.49 -16.31 -0.99
N GLY A 806 62.94 -15.06 -1.09
CA GLY A 806 64.26 -14.66 -0.68
C GLY A 806 64.42 -14.57 0.84
N VAL A 807 65.61 -14.87 1.34
CA VAL A 807 65.98 -14.65 2.75
C VAL A 807 65.85 -13.16 3.06
N ASN A 808 64.90 -12.79 3.90
CA ASN A 808 64.55 -11.39 4.20
C ASN A 808 64.26 -10.51 2.96
N GLY A 809 63.71 -11.10 1.89
CA GLY A 809 63.48 -10.37 0.63
C GLY A 809 64.74 -10.19 -0.24
N GLY A 810 65.85 -10.85 0.10
CA GLY A 810 67.13 -10.78 -0.59
C GLY A 810 67.26 -11.73 -1.79
N SER A 811 68.42 -11.68 -2.46
CA SER A 811 68.70 -12.50 -3.65
C SER A 811 69.01 -13.98 -3.37
N GLU A 812 69.27 -14.34 -2.12
CA GLU A 812 69.48 -15.73 -1.70
C GLU A 812 68.14 -16.41 -1.44
N LEU A 813 67.96 -17.63 -1.95
CA LEU A 813 66.73 -18.42 -1.78
C LEU A 813 66.61 -18.96 -0.36
N ASP A 814 65.46 -18.74 0.29
CA ASP A 814 65.10 -19.39 1.55
C ASP A 814 64.59 -20.83 1.28
N GLU A 815 65.54 -21.77 1.12
CA GLU A 815 65.24 -23.16 0.79
C GLU A 815 64.40 -23.87 1.86
N GLU A 816 64.54 -23.52 3.15
CA GLU A 816 63.76 -24.12 4.22
C GLU A 816 62.29 -23.67 4.15
N LYS A 817 62.05 -22.38 3.91
CA LYS A 817 60.71 -21.83 3.70
C LYS A 817 60.03 -22.47 2.49
N VAL A 818 60.70 -22.52 1.35
CA VAL A 818 60.14 -23.12 0.12
C VAL A 818 59.87 -24.62 0.30
N LYS A 819 60.77 -25.35 0.97
CA LYS A 819 60.57 -26.77 1.27
C LYS A 819 59.32 -27.03 2.12
N LYS A 820 59.11 -26.24 3.18
CA LYS A 820 57.91 -26.36 4.04
C LYS A 820 56.61 -26.12 3.27
N ILE A 821 56.59 -25.14 2.36
CA ILE A 821 55.45 -24.88 1.48
C ILE A 821 55.15 -26.11 0.61
N ILE A 822 56.18 -26.68 -0.03
CA ILE A 822 56.01 -27.87 -0.89
C ILE A 822 55.55 -29.10 -0.09
N GLU A 823 56.12 -29.33 1.09
CA GLU A 823 55.72 -30.43 1.99
C GLU A 823 54.25 -30.33 2.38
N GLN A 824 53.76 -29.11 2.64
CA GLN A 824 52.38 -28.88 3.00
C GLN A 824 51.43 -29.10 1.80
N ILE A 825 51.80 -28.61 0.60
CA ILE A 825 51.05 -28.88 -0.63
C ILE A 825 51.00 -30.39 -0.93
N SER A 826 52.12 -31.10 -0.78
CA SER A 826 52.20 -32.56 -1.00
C SER A 826 51.31 -33.35 -0.03
N LYS A 827 51.17 -32.86 1.21
CA LYS A 827 50.32 -33.49 2.24
C LYS A 827 48.84 -33.22 2.01
N GLU A 828 48.48 -31.98 1.71
CA GLU A 828 47.09 -31.54 1.57
C GLU A 828 46.52 -31.90 0.18
N ASN A 829 47.35 -31.83 -0.87
CA ASN A 829 46.93 -31.94 -2.29
C ASN A 829 47.88 -32.81 -3.13
N PRO A 830 48.16 -34.07 -2.74
CA PRO A 830 49.13 -34.93 -3.42
C PRO A 830 48.82 -35.16 -4.90
N GLN A 831 47.55 -35.10 -5.30
CA GLN A 831 47.08 -35.29 -6.68
C GLN A 831 47.65 -34.27 -7.67
N MET A 832 47.92 -33.03 -7.23
CA MET A 832 48.47 -31.97 -8.10
C MET A 832 49.93 -32.22 -8.49
N LEU A 833 50.63 -33.02 -7.67
CA LEU A 833 52.04 -33.34 -7.83
C LEU A 833 52.24 -34.76 -8.38
N VAL A 834 51.19 -35.36 -8.95
CA VAL A 834 51.27 -36.69 -9.55
C VAL A 834 51.97 -36.61 -10.90
N ASN A 835 52.86 -37.57 -11.13
CA ASN A 835 53.64 -37.77 -12.34
C ASN A 835 52.92 -38.71 -13.31
N ALA A 836 53.32 -38.69 -14.59
CA ALA A 836 52.69 -39.53 -15.63
C ALA A 836 52.82 -41.04 -15.37
N ASP A 837 53.78 -41.44 -14.54
CA ASP A 837 54.01 -42.82 -14.10
C ASP A 837 53.22 -43.21 -12.83
N GLY A 838 52.39 -42.31 -12.30
CA GLY A 838 51.58 -42.54 -11.08
C GLY A 838 52.31 -42.31 -9.76
N THR A 839 53.56 -41.86 -9.78
CA THR A 839 54.29 -41.44 -8.56
C THR A 839 53.95 -40.00 -8.17
N VAL A 840 54.04 -39.66 -6.88
CA VAL A 840 53.93 -38.25 -6.40
C VAL A 840 55.33 -37.65 -6.35
N ALA A 841 55.52 -36.49 -6.97
CA ALA A 841 56.78 -35.74 -6.92
C ALA A 841 57.15 -35.40 -5.47
N THR A 842 58.40 -35.65 -5.09
CA THR A 842 58.86 -35.38 -3.72
C THR A 842 59.18 -33.89 -3.54
N PRO A 843 59.09 -33.37 -2.29
CA PRO A 843 59.46 -31.98 -2.02
C PRO A 843 60.87 -31.62 -2.46
N ASP A 844 61.83 -32.53 -2.29
CA ASP A 844 63.23 -32.32 -2.72
C ASP A 844 63.35 -32.26 -4.24
N GLN A 845 62.55 -33.02 -5.00
CA GLN A 845 62.54 -32.97 -6.46
C GLN A 845 62.04 -31.61 -6.97
N ILE A 846 61.00 -31.06 -6.35
CA ILE A 846 60.43 -29.76 -6.73
C ILE A 846 61.39 -28.63 -6.33
N LEU A 847 61.91 -28.67 -5.09
CA LEU A 847 62.85 -27.66 -4.58
C LEU A 847 64.13 -27.57 -5.42
N ALA A 848 64.71 -28.71 -5.81
CA ALA A 848 65.93 -28.75 -6.62
C ALA A 848 65.75 -28.08 -7.98
N ASN A 849 64.60 -28.29 -8.63
CA ASN A 849 64.29 -27.67 -9.93
C ASN A 849 63.97 -26.17 -9.76
N PHE A 850 63.16 -25.82 -8.74
CA PHE A 850 62.85 -24.42 -8.43
C PHE A 850 64.12 -23.60 -8.15
N ARG A 851 65.07 -24.17 -7.38
CA ARG A 851 66.38 -23.57 -7.11
C ARG A 851 67.20 -23.37 -8.38
N GLY A 852 67.17 -24.34 -9.30
CA GLY A 852 67.86 -24.25 -10.58
C GLY A 852 67.40 -23.04 -11.39
N ASP A 853 66.08 -22.85 -11.51
CA ASP A 853 65.50 -21.71 -12.21
C ASP A 853 65.69 -20.38 -11.46
N TRP A 854 65.62 -20.39 -10.12
CA TRP A 854 65.96 -19.23 -9.27
C TRP A 854 67.37 -18.73 -9.51
N ASP A 855 68.34 -19.64 -9.62
CA ASP A 855 69.74 -19.29 -9.87
C ASP A 855 69.97 -18.69 -11.26
N LEU A 856 69.19 -19.09 -12.27
CA LEU A 856 69.23 -18.49 -13.61
C LEU A 856 68.75 -17.02 -13.60
N LEU A 857 67.67 -16.74 -12.85
CA LEU A 857 67.15 -15.39 -12.66
C LEU A 857 68.13 -14.52 -11.85
N ARG A 858 68.68 -15.07 -10.76
CA ARG A 858 69.66 -14.39 -9.89
C ARG A 858 70.92 -13.97 -10.63
N GLN A 859 71.34 -14.78 -11.61
CA GLN A 859 72.50 -14.49 -12.46
C GLN A 859 72.17 -13.53 -13.62
N GLY A 860 70.91 -13.14 -13.80
CA GLY A 860 70.46 -12.32 -14.93
C GLY A 860 70.57 -13.01 -16.29
N THR A 861 70.70 -14.35 -16.29
CA THR A 861 70.88 -15.14 -17.52
C THR A 861 69.56 -15.40 -18.26
N LYS A 862 68.44 -15.28 -17.54
CA LYS A 862 67.06 -15.32 -18.06
C LYS A 862 66.18 -14.34 -17.28
N THR A 863 65.12 -13.88 -17.92
CA THR A 863 64.00 -13.16 -17.30
C THR A 863 62.85 -14.14 -17.00
N LEU A 864 61.89 -13.74 -16.16
CA LEU A 864 60.82 -14.63 -15.68
C LEU A 864 59.93 -15.17 -16.82
N ASP A 865 59.63 -14.32 -17.78
CA ASP A 865 58.94 -14.64 -19.04
C ASP A 865 59.73 -15.57 -19.96
N ALA A 866 61.06 -15.54 -19.91
CA ALA A 866 61.95 -16.39 -20.72
C ALA A 866 62.32 -17.74 -20.07
N LEU A 867 61.80 -18.04 -18.87
CA LEU A 867 62.00 -19.33 -18.21
C LEU A 867 61.16 -20.45 -18.84
N ASP A 868 60.04 -20.09 -19.48
CA ASP A 868 59.10 -21.01 -20.14
C ASP A 868 58.65 -22.18 -19.23
N VAL A 869 58.37 -21.89 -17.97
CA VAL A 869 58.07 -22.88 -16.90
C VAL A 869 56.78 -23.69 -17.14
N PHE A 870 56.00 -23.35 -18.17
CA PHE A 870 54.80 -24.07 -18.59
C PHE A 870 55.02 -24.99 -19.80
N SER A 871 56.19 -24.95 -20.45
CA SER A 871 56.47 -25.79 -21.61
C SER A 871 57.27 -27.04 -21.23
N LYS A 872 57.18 -28.04 -22.13
CA LYS A 872 58.03 -29.25 -22.08
C LYS A 872 59.48 -28.96 -22.48
N ASP A 873 59.75 -27.77 -23.01
CA ASP A 873 61.04 -27.32 -23.54
C ASP A 873 61.75 -26.33 -22.60
N SER A 874 61.24 -26.16 -21.36
CA SER A 874 61.93 -25.45 -20.29
C SER A 874 63.36 -25.98 -20.09
N SER A 875 64.23 -25.23 -19.42
CA SER A 875 65.66 -25.58 -19.21
C SER A 875 65.90 -26.96 -18.58
N ILE A 876 64.84 -27.62 -18.13
CA ILE A 876 64.76 -28.93 -17.50
C ILE A 876 64.74 -30.02 -18.59
N LYS A 877 65.91 -30.32 -19.15
CA LYS A 877 66.08 -31.43 -20.11
C LYS A 877 65.55 -32.77 -19.56
N ASP A 878 64.76 -33.44 -20.41
CA ASP A 878 64.64 -34.90 -20.56
C ASP A 878 64.14 -35.77 -19.39
N ALA A 879 63.73 -35.23 -18.24
CA ALA A 879 63.20 -36.04 -17.13
C ALA A 879 62.09 -35.41 -16.27
N ALA A 880 61.51 -34.26 -16.66
CA ALA A 880 60.50 -33.59 -15.86
C ALA A 880 59.15 -34.32 -15.92
N ASN A 881 58.89 -35.18 -14.95
CA ASN A 881 57.57 -35.70 -14.73
C ASN A 881 56.58 -34.56 -14.43
N LYS A 882 55.36 -34.65 -14.97
CA LYS A 882 54.32 -33.59 -14.91
C LYS A 882 54.07 -32.99 -13.52
N GLY A 883 54.09 -33.80 -12.46
CA GLY A 883 53.90 -33.34 -11.09
C GLY A 883 55.01 -32.40 -10.58
N VAL A 884 56.24 -32.57 -11.07
CA VAL A 884 57.35 -31.64 -10.77
C VAL A 884 57.13 -30.32 -11.49
N LEU A 885 56.71 -30.36 -12.76
CA LEU A 885 56.42 -29.16 -13.55
C LEU A 885 55.31 -28.33 -12.89
N HIS A 886 54.22 -28.97 -12.46
CA HIS A 886 53.12 -28.31 -11.74
C HIS A 886 53.60 -27.61 -10.46
N GLY A 887 54.42 -28.29 -9.66
CA GLY A 887 54.98 -27.74 -8.43
C GLY A 887 55.89 -26.53 -8.70
N VAL A 888 56.81 -26.63 -9.65
CA VAL A 888 57.77 -25.56 -9.97
C VAL A 888 57.06 -24.34 -10.57
N SER A 889 56.25 -24.54 -11.61
CA SER A 889 55.48 -23.46 -12.24
C SER A 889 54.50 -22.79 -11.27
N GLY A 890 53.87 -23.58 -10.40
CA GLY A 890 53.01 -23.09 -9.33
C GLY A 890 53.73 -22.23 -8.30
N LEU A 891 54.94 -22.60 -7.89
CA LEU A 891 55.74 -21.79 -6.97
C LEU A 891 56.18 -20.48 -7.62
N PHE A 892 56.55 -20.47 -8.90
CA PHE A 892 56.87 -19.23 -9.62
C PHE A 892 55.65 -18.31 -9.70
N MET A 893 54.49 -18.85 -10.06
CA MET A 893 53.23 -18.09 -10.04
C MET A 893 52.89 -17.59 -8.63
N ALA A 894 53.09 -18.40 -7.59
CA ALA A 894 52.88 -18.02 -6.20
C ALA A 894 53.80 -16.88 -5.77
N GLY A 895 55.06 -16.88 -6.21
CA GLY A 895 56.00 -15.81 -5.92
C GLY A 895 55.55 -14.46 -6.44
N VAL A 896 55.08 -14.43 -7.69
CA VAL A 896 54.50 -13.22 -8.30
C VAL A 896 53.23 -12.79 -7.58
N THR A 897 52.34 -13.72 -7.24
CA THR A 897 51.08 -13.43 -6.51
C THR A 897 51.35 -12.89 -5.10
N ILE A 898 52.26 -13.51 -4.35
CA ILE A 898 52.65 -13.09 -3.00
C ILE A 898 53.27 -11.70 -3.02
N ALA A 899 54.15 -11.41 -3.98
CA ALA A 899 54.81 -10.12 -4.09
C ALA A 899 53.83 -8.97 -4.38
N LYS A 900 52.92 -9.18 -5.34
CA LYS A 900 51.86 -8.22 -5.65
C LYS A 900 50.92 -7.99 -4.46
N GLY A 901 50.58 -9.04 -3.71
CA GLY A 901 49.72 -8.96 -2.53
C GLY A 901 50.36 -8.32 -1.29
N ALA A 902 51.67 -8.52 -1.08
CA ALA A 902 52.40 -7.99 0.07
C ALA A 902 52.58 -6.46 0.03
N ASN A 903 52.47 -5.82 -1.15
CA ASN A 903 52.54 -4.36 -1.29
C ASN A 903 51.25 -3.65 -0.86
N ASN A 904 50.10 -4.35 -0.80
CA ASN A 904 48.78 -3.72 -0.63
C ASN A 904 48.06 -4.05 0.70
N ALA A 905 48.39 -5.16 1.38
CA ALA A 905 47.60 -5.66 2.54
C ALA A 905 48.41 -5.96 3.83
N GLY A 906 49.68 -5.58 3.92
CA GLY A 906 50.55 -5.87 5.06
C GLY A 906 51.17 -7.29 5.04
N LYS A 907 51.88 -7.67 6.12
CA LYS A 907 52.61 -8.95 6.19
C LYS A 907 51.67 -10.16 6.18
N LEU A 908 51.78 -11.00 5.15
CA LEU A 908 51.03 -12.24 5.02
C LEU A 908 51.38 -13.26 6.11
N THR A 909 50.39 -14.01 6.58
CA THR A 909 50.60 -15.15 7.49
C THR A 909 51.18 -16.36 6.75
N GLU A 910 51.85 -17.26 7.48
CA GLU A 910 52.39 -18.50 6.88
C GLU A 910 51.30 -19.36 6.22
N ARG A 911 50.09 -19.40 6.80
CA ARG A 911 48.96 -20.14 6.23
C ARG A 911 48.49 -19.53 4.91
N GLN A 912 48.38 -18.21 4.84
CA GLN A 912 48.02 -17.50 3.60
C GLN A 912 49.02 -17.73 2.47
N ILE A 913 50.33 -17.72 2.78
CA ILE A 913 51.40 -18.01 1.81
C ILE A 913 51.25 -19.43 1.24
N VAL A 914 50.93 -20.41 2.09
CA VAL A 914 50.70 -21.80 1.67
C VAL A 914 49.43 -21.93 0.82
N ASP A 915 48.36 -21.25 1.20
CA ASP A 915 47.10 -21.32 0.45
C ASP A 915 47.24 -20.65 -0.93
N ILE A 916 47.97 -19.53 -1.03
CA ILE A 916 48.35 -18.92 -2.32
C ILE A 916 49.18 -19.89 -3.14
N ALA A 917 50.23 -20.49 -2.56
CA ALA A 917 51.08 -21.43 -3.28
C ALA A 917 50.30 -22.66 -3.77
N THR A 918 49.34 -23.14 -2.99
CA THR A 918 48.43 -24.23 -3.39
C THR A 918 47.55 -23.83 -4.57
N GLY A 919 46.93 -22.64 -4.50
CA GLY A 919 46.10 -22.11 -5.59
C GLY A 919 46.90 -21.85 -6.87
N SER A 920 48.12 -21.33 -6.76
CA SER A 920 49.02 -21.11 -7.88
C SER A 920 49.51 -22.42 -8.51
N VAL A 921 49.81 -23.46 -7.72
CA VAL A 921 50.09 -24.81 -8.25
C VAL A 921 48.88 -25.38 -8.98
N GLN A 922 47.67 -25.19 -8.46
CA GLN A 922 46.46 -25.61 -9.13
C GLN A 922 46.24 -24.86 -10.46
N ALA A 923 46.37 -23.53 -10.46
CA ALA A 923 46.23 -22.71 -11.67
C ALA A 923 47.31 -23.06 -12.71
N ALA A 924 48.56 -23.22 -12.29
CA ALA A 924 49.66 -23.64 -13.14
C ALA A 924 49.44 -25.04 -13.72
N THR A 925 48.87 -25.97 -12.94
CA THR A 925 48.47 -27.30 -13.41
C THR A 925 47.40 -27.20 -14.50
N LEU A 926 46.37 -26.38 -14.28
CA LEU A 926 45.30 -26.19 -15.26
C LEU A 926 45.84 -25.54 -16.55
N LEU A 927 46.71 -24.54 -16.45
CA LEU A 927 47.37 -23.96 -17.62
C LEU A 927 48.22 -25.01 -18.33
N ALA A 928 49.11 -25.70 -17.61
CA ALA A 928 50.01 -26.70 -18.18
C ALA A 928 49.26 -27.78 -18.96
N GLU A 929 48.15 -28.27 -18.41
CA GLU A 929 47.36 -29.36 -18.98
C GLU A 929 46.27 -28.91 -19.97
N GLY A 930 46.03 -27.60 -20.13
CA GLY A 930 45.00 -27.11 -21.06
C GLY A 930 43.59 -27.20 -20.50
N GLY A 931 43.42 -26.93 -19.21
CA GLY A 931 42.13 -26.88 -18.51
C GLY A 931 41.75 -28.14 -17.74
N LEU A 932 40.66 -28.03 -16.98
CA LEU A 932 40.26 -29.00 -15.96
C LEU A 932 39.87 -30.37 -16.55
N LYS A 933 39.19 -30.42 -17.70
CA LYS A 933 38.88 -31.69 -18.39
C LYS A 933 40.15 -32.46 -18.78
N ASN A 934 41.13 -31.79 -19.38
CA ASN A 934 42.37 -32.43 -19.81
C ASN A 934 43.18 -32.92 -18.60
N TYR A 935 43.17 -32.15 -17.51
CA TYR A 935 43.76 -32.56 -16.25
C TYR A 935 43.03 -33.76 -15.63
N GLN A 936 41.70 -33.81 -15.67
CA GLN A 936 40.92 -34.97 -15.23
C GLN A 936 41.21 -36.20 -16.08
N ASP A 937 41.29 -36.05 -17.40
CA ASP A 937 41.59 -37.15 -18.32
C ASP A 937 43.03 -37.65 -18.11
N TYR A 938 43.96 -36.74 -17.81
CA TYR A 938 45.30 -37.08 -17.33
C TYR A 938 45.26 -37.88 -16.03
N LEU A 939 44.54 -37.43 -15.00
CA LEU A 939 44.42 -38.15 -13.74
C LEU A 939 43.74 -39.52 -13.89
N LYS A 940 42.75 -39.65 -14.79
CA LYS A 940 42.12 -40.94 -15.13
C LYS A 940 43.08 -41.89 -15.83
N ASP A 941 43.87 -41.39 -16.78
CA ASP A 941 44.90 -42.17 -17.47
C ASP A 941 45.99 -42.63 -16.49
N VAL A 942 46.39 -41.76 -15.56
CA VAL A 942 47.35 -42.09 -14.49
C VAL A 942 46.77 -43.11 -13.50
N LYS A 943 45.49 -43.00 -13.13
CA LYS A 943 44.81 -43.98 -12.26
C LYS A 943 44.89 -45.40 -12.84
N GLY A 944 44.75 -45.53 -14.17
CA GLY A 944 44.89 -46.81 -14.87
C GLY A 944 46.29 -47.43 -14.81
N LYS A 945 47.30 -46.67 -14.37
CA LYS A 945 48.72 -47.06 -14.31
C LYS A 945 49.26 -47.23 -12.88
N LEU A 946 48.43 -47.00 -11.86
CA LEU A 946 48.82 -47.18 -10.44
C LEU A 946 49.10 -48.67 -10.14
N THR A 947 50.24 -48.98 -9.51
CA THR A 947 50.62 -50.34 -9.09
C THR A 947 51.01 -50.40 -7.60
N GLY A 948 50.72 -51.54 -6.93
CA GLY A 948 51.14 -51.84 -5.55
C GLY A 948 50.33 -51.17 -4.42
N ASP A 949 50.80 -51.28 -3.17
CA ASP A 949 50.14 -50.80 -1.92
C ASP A 949 49.82 -49.29 -1.87
N ARG A 950 50.29 -48.51 -2.86
CA ARG A 950 49.92 -47.10 -3.07
C ARG A 950 48.48 -46.91 -3.58
N LEU A 951 47.74 -47.99 -3.84
CA LEU A 951 46.35 -48.01 -4.30
C LEU A 951 45.31 -47.50 -3.26
N GLY A 952 45.64 -47.49 -1.97
CA GLY A 952 44.63 -47.34 -0.91
C GLY A 952 44.12 -45.92 -0.67
N ASP A 953 45.02 -44.95 -0.47
CA ASP A 953 44.66 -43.57 -0.10
C ASP A 953 44.66 -42.62 -1.31
N LEU A 954 45.67 -42.73 -2.18
CA LEU A 954 45.77 -41.93 -3.40
C LEU A 954 44.71 -42.38 -4.43
N GLY A 955 44.48 -43.68 -4.57
CA GLY A 955 43.42 -44.22 -5.44
C GLY A 955 42.02 -43.74 -5.05
N LYS A 956 41.72 -43.71 -3.73
CA LYS A 956 40.45 -43.16 -3.19
C LYS A 956 40.31 -41.66 -3.41
N LYS A 957 41.40 -40.89 -3.26
CA LYS A 957 41.41 -39.45 -3.56
C LYS A 957 41.24 -39.16 -5.06
N LEU A 958 41.55 -40.12 -5.93
CA LEU A 958 41.35 -40.07 -7.39
C LEU A 958 40.00 -40.70 -7.85
N ASP A 959 39.13 -41.14 -6.95
CA ASP A 959 37.83 -41.76 -7.29
C ASP A 959 36.76 -40.74 -7.70
N ASP A 960 36.82 -39.51 -7.17
CA ASP A 960 35.91 -38.42 -7.52
C ASP A 960 36.73 -37.15 -7.85
N PRO A 961 37.40 -37.12 -9.01
CA PRO A 961 38.33 -36.05 -9.38
C PRO A 961 37.64 -34.69 -9.52
N LEU A 962 36.31 -34.67 -9.70
CA LEU A 962 35.52 -33.44 -9.75
C LEU A 962 35.32 -32.88 -8.33
N LYS A 963 34.87 -33.71 -7.36
CA LYS A 963 34.72 -33.25 -5.97
C LYS A 963 36.04 -32.80 -5.33
N SER A 964 37.16 -33.46 -5.63
CA SER A 964 38.45 -33.08 -5.01
C SER A 964 38.97 -31.72 -5.49
N VAL A 965 38.74 -31.39 -6.77
CA VAL A 965 39.19 -30.09 -7.33
C VAL A 965 38.21 -28.98 -6.93
N THR A 966 36.90 -29.25 -6.92
CA THR A 966 35.86 -28.28 -6.52
C THR A 966 35.83 -28.02 -5.00
N ALA A 967 36.10 -29.02 -4.15
CA ALA A 967 36.19 -28.82 -2.70
C ALA A 967 37.36 -27.90 -2.28
N ASN A 968 38.44 -27.88 -3.07
CA ASN A 968 39.60 -27.03 -2.83
C ASN A 968 39.42 -25.58 -3.33
N LEU A 969 38.50 -25.34 -4.27
CA LEU A 969 38.08 -23.99 -4.66
C LEU A 969 37.37 -23.24 -3.51
N LYS A 970 36.65 -23.95 -2.62
CA LYS A 970 36.14 -23.38 -1.36
C LYS A 970 37.25 -23.04 -0.34
N GLY A 971 38.36 -23.79 -0.38
CA GLY A 971 39.57 -23.44 0.39
C GLY A 971 40.21 -22.15 -0.13
N MET A 972 40.25 -21.98 -1.47
CA MET A 972 40.63 -20.72 -2.11
C MET A 972 39.70 -19.57 -1.76
N GLU A 973 38.39 -19.77 -1.64
CA GLU A 973 37.44 -18.73 -1.22
C GLU A 973 37.83 -18.09 0.13
N ASN A 974 38.43 -18.84 1.05
CA ASN A 974 38.89 -18.33 2.34
C ASN A 974 40.29 -17.70 2.31
N ALA A 975 41.14 -18.09 1.35
CA ALA A 975 42.48 -17.50 1.15
C ALA A 975 42.45 -16.27 0.23
N ALA A 976 41.53 -16.24 -0.73
CA ALA A 976 41.29 -15.17 -1.69
C ALA A 976 40.65 -13.93 -1.03
N LYS A 977 40.03 -14.08 0.15
CA LYS A 977 39.51 -12.98 0.98
C LYS A 977 40.58 -11.97 1.46
N GLY A 978 41.86 -12.14 1.12
CA GLY A 978 42.89 -11.15 1.46
C GLY A 978 44.04 -10.94 0.47
N ILE A 979 44.20 -11.74 -0.60
CA ILE A 979 45.42 -11.72 -1.43
C ILE A 979 45.11 -12.18 -2.87
N GLY A 980 44.73 -11.25 -3.76
CA GLY A 980 44.34 -11.51 -5.15
C GLY A 980 45.48 -11.83 -6.12
N GLY A 981 45.18 -12.03 -7.41
CA GLY A 981 46.14 -12.24 -8.51
C GLY A 981 45.78 -13.33 -9.56
N ILE A 982 46.66 -13.50 -10.56
CA ILE A 982 46.45 -14.32 -11.78
C ILE A 982 45.99 -15.77 -11.54
N ALA A 983 46.38 -16.38 -10.43
CA ALA A 983 46.00 -17.76 -10.08
C ALA A 983 44.49 -17.89 -9.81
N ALA A 984 43.90 -16.90 -9.12
CA ALA A 984 42.47 -16.87 -8.81
C ALA A 984 41.64 -16.62 -10.08
N ILE A 985 42.11 -15.72 -10.94
CA ILE A 985 41.47 -15.40 -12.22
C ILE A 985 41.47 -16.60 -13.16
N THR A 986 42.62 -17.28 -13.28
CA THR A 986 42.75 -18.47 -14.13
C THR A 986 41.89 -19.63 -13.65
N ALA A 987 41.90 -19.92 -12.34
CA ALA A 987 41.04 -20.95 -11.76
C ALA A 987 39.56 -20.59 -11.91
N GLY A 988 39.21 -19.31 -11.76
CA GLY A 988 37.86 -18.80 -11.96
C GLY A 988 37.37 -18.92 -13.40
N ALA A 989 38.22 -18.61 -14.37
CA ALA A 989 37.94 -18.74 -15.81
C ALA A 989 37.61 -20.18 -16.21
N TYR A 990 38.43 -21.17 -15.80
CA TYR A 990 38.13 -22.57 -16.07
C TYR A 990 36.90 -23.08 -15.30
N GLY A 991 36.65 -22.55 -14.10
CA GLY A 991 35.41 -22.79 -13.35
C GLY A 991 34.17 -22.36 -14.14
N ILE A 992 34.22 -21.18 -14.77
CA ILE A 992 33.17 -20.70 -15.68
C ILE A 992 33.03 -21.62 -16.89
N PHE A 993 34.11 -21.94 -17.59
CA PHE A 993 34.06 -22.74 -18.84
C PHE A 993 33.47 -24.14 -18.59
N ASP A 994 33.79 -24.75 -17.45
CA ASP A 994 33.24 -26.05 -17.09
C ASP A 994 31.83 -25.96 -16.49
N GLY A 995 31.52 -24.88 -15.77
CA GLY A 995 30.16 -24.59 -15.32
C GLY A 995 29.19 -24.48 -16.50
N VAL A 996 29.60 -23.78 -17.57
CA VAL A 996 28.85 -23.71 -18.83
C VAL A 996 28.63 -25.12 -19.41
N LYS A 997 29.67 -25.94 -19.51
CA LYS A 997 29.54 -27.33 -20.00
C LYS A 997 28.62 -28.18 -19.15
N ALA A 998 28.59 -27.98 -17.84
CA ALA A 998 27.70 -28.68 -16.91
C ALA A 998 26.24 -28.27 -17.12
N LEU A 999 25.97 -26.97 -17.28
CA LEU A 999 24.63 -26.46 -17.63
C LEU A 999 24.12 -27.08 -18.93
N ARG A 1000 24.94 -27.15 -19.99
CA ARG A 1000 24.54 -27.76 -21.27
C ARG A 1000 24.22 -29.26 -21.16
N LYS A 1001 24.79 -29.95 -20.17
CA LYS A 1001 24.53 -31.38 -19.90
C LYS A 1001 23.35 -31.61 -18.96
N GLY A 1002 22.63 -30.55 -18.57
CA GLY A 1002 21.48 -30.62 -17.66
C GLY A 1002 21.85 -30.66 -16.17
N ASP A 1003 23.12 -30.46 -15.81
CA ASP A 1003 23.55 -30.33 -14.41
C ASP A 1003 23.50 -28.86 -14.00
N THR A 1004 22.29 -28.39 -13.71
CA THR A 1004 21.99 -26.98 -13.40
C THR A 1004 22.61 -26.52 -12.08
N VAL A 1005 22.65 -27.40 -11.08
CA VAL A 1005 23.16 -27.10 -9.73
C VAL A 1005 24.67 -26.95 -9.75
N SER A 1006 25.40 -27.94 -10.29
CA SER A 1006 26.86 -27.83 -10.39
C SER A 1006 27.29 -26.76 -11.39
N GLY A 1007 26.55 -26.60 -12.48
CA GLY A 1007 26.81 -25.57 -13.49
C GLY A 1007 26.67 -24.16 -12.93
N GLY A 1008 25.57 -23.87 -12.22
CA GLY A 1008 25.36 -22.60 -11.53
C GLY A 1008 26.41 -22.34 -10.46
N MET A 1009 26.69 -23.33 -9.59
CA MET A 1009 27.73 -23.19 -8.55
C MET A 1009 29.12 -22.91 -9.12
N ASN A 1010 29.51 -23.56 -10.22
CA ASN A 1010 30.83 -23.36 -10.83
C ASN A 1010 30.97 -22.01 -11.53
N ILE A 1011 29.89 -21.52 -12.18
CA ILE A 1011 29.88 -20.16 -12.76
C ILE A 1011 29.95 -19.11 -11.64
N THR A 1012 29.16 -19.26 -10.58
CA THR A 1012 29.19 -18.35 -9.43
C THR A 1012 30.54 -18.37 -8.73
N ALA A 1013 31.06 -19.54 -8.35
CA ALA A 1013 32.38 -19.67 -7.73
C ALA A 1013 33.51 -19.17 -8.66
N GLY A 1014 33.38 -19.39 -9.97
CA GLY A 1014 34.32 -18.90 -10.96
C GLY A 1014 34.33 -17.37 -11.08
N SER A 1015 33.15 -16.75 -11.10
CA SER A 1015 32.99 -15.29 -11.09
C SER A 1015 33.48 -14.65 -9.78
N LEU A 1016 33.21 -15.27 -8.63
CA LEU A 1016 33.73 -14.86 -7.32
C LEU A 1016 35.26 -14.97 -7.25
N GLY A 1017 35.83 -16.04 -7.82
CA GLY A 1017 37.29 -16.20 -7.92
C GLY A 1017 37.95 -15.13 -8.79
N ILE A 1018 37.30 -14.73 -9.88
CA ILE A 1018 37.74 -13.60 -10.72
C ILE A 1018 37.65 -12.28 -9.95
N MET A 1019 36.52 -11.99 -9.29
CA MET A 1019 36.32 -10.75 -8.52
C MET A 1019 37.31 -10.62 -7.37
N ALA A 1020 37.55 -11.69 -6.60
CA ALA A 1020 38.56 -11.71 -5.55
C ALA A 1020 39.99 -11.52 -6.11
N GLY A 1021 40.22 -11.95 -7.36
CA GLY A 1021 41.48 -11.71 -8.07
C GLY A 1021 41.71 -10.25 -8.47
N LEU A 1022 40.62 -9.50 -8.71
CA LEU A 1022 40.65 -8.08 -9.10
C LEU A 1022 40.71 -7.11 -7.91
N ALA A 1023 40.11 -7.46 -6.76
CA ALA A 1023 40.03 -6.61 -5.56
C ALA A 1023 41.41 -6.18 -4.99
N SER A 1024 42.50 -6.82 -5.41
CA SER A 1024 43.87 -6.50 -4.97
C SER A 1024 44.59 -5.42 -5.79
N VAL A 1025 43.99 -4.85 -6.84
CA VAL A 1025 44.67 -3.99 -7.84
C VAL A 1025 44.14 -2.54 -7.82
N ALA A 1026 43.81 -2.03 -6.64
CA ALA A 1026 42.95 -0.85 -6.36
C ALA A 1026 43.28 0.52 -7.01
N GLU A 1027 44.19 0.63 -7.99
CA GLU A 1027 44.58 1.93 -8.59
C GLU A 1027 44.50 2.08 -10.11
N VAL A 1028 44.03 1.11 -10.91
CA VAL A 1028 44.13 1.24 -12.39
C VAL A 1028 42.81 1.01 -13.15
N GLY A 1029 42.42 2.00 -13.98
CA GLY A 1029 41.64 1.82 -15.22
C GLY A 1029 40.11 1.64 -15.11
N ALA A 1030 39.35 2.73 -14.94
CA ALA A 1030 37.88 2.72 -14.85
C ALA A 1030 37.11 2.19 -16.08
N SER A 1031 37.71 2.11 -17.28
CA SER A 1031 36.98 1.84 -18.53
C SER A 1031 36.79 0.36 -18.90
N ALA A 1032 37.67 -0.57 -18.50
CA ALA A 1032 37.47 -2.01 -18.70
C ALA A 1032 36.91 -2.72 -17.47
N MET A 1033 37.06 -2.10 -16.30
CA MET A 1033 36.38 -2.55 -15.10
C MET A 1033 34.86 -2.32 -15.18
N SER A 1034 34.36 -1.39 -15.99
CA SER A 1034 32.92 -1.19 -16.19
C SER A 1034 32.24 -2.42 -16.82
N VAL A 1035 32.80 -2.97 -17.90
CA VAL A 1035 32.28 -4.18 -18.57
C VAL A 1035 32.38 -5.40 -17.65
N SER A 1036 33.48 -5.51 -16.88
CA SER A 1036 33.72 -6.60 -15.93
C SER A 1036 32.77 -6.53 -14.72
N ALA A 1037 32.53 -5.33 -14.16
CA ALA A 1037 31.60 -5.11 -13.05
C ALA A 1037 30.14 -5.32 -13.49
N ILE A 1038 29.77 -4.86 -14.69
CA ILE A 1038 28.45 -5.11 -15.28
C ILE A 1038 28.27 -6.62 -15.50
N ALA A 1039 29.22 -7.30 -16.13
CA ALA A 1039 29.11 -8.74 -16.34
C ALA A 1039 29.06 -9.51 -15.01
N ALA A 1040 29.95 -9.23 -14.05
CA ALA A 1040 30.00 -9.94 -12.77
C ALA A 1040 28.73 -9.76 -11.91
N SER A 1041 28.19 -8.53 -11.84
CA SER A 1041 26.91 -8.25 -11.16
C SER A 1041 25.71 -8.92 -11.84
N ARG A 1042 25.83 -9.28 -13.12
CA ARG A 1042 24.78 -9.90 -13.92
C ARG A 1042 24.88 -11.44 -13.98
N ILE A 1043 26.09 -12.00 -13.89
CA ILE A 1043 26.37 -13.43 -13.97
C ILE A 1043 26.15 -14.14 -12.63
N SER A 1044 26.39 -13.46 -11.50
CA SER A 1044 26.13 -13.97 -10.15
C SER A 1044 24.65 -14.40 -9.93
N MET A 1045 23.74 -13.89 -10.77
CA MET A 1045 22.30 -14.20 -10.78
C MET A 1045 21.93 -15.60 -11.27
N ILE A 1046 22.84 -16.35 -11.90
CA ILE A 1046 22.56 -17.69 -12.45
C ILE A 1046 22.25 -18.73 -11.36
N ALA A 1047 22.66 -18.50 -10.10
CA ALA A 1047 22.40 -19.38 -8.96
C ALA A 1047 21.18 -18.98 -8.10
N GLY A 1048 20.35 -18.03 -8.58
CA GLY A 1048 19.10 -17.64 -7.89
C GLY A 1048 19.25 -16.55 -6.82
N GLY A 1049 20.40 -15.89 -6.71
CA GLY A 1049 20.57 -14.66 -5.92
C GLY A 1049 20.55 -13.45 -6.83
N LEU A 1050 19.56 -12.55 -6.69
CA LEU A 1050 19.52 -11.32 -7.49
C LEU A 1050 20.75 -10.48 -7.14
N GLY A 1051 21.59 -10.19 -8.13
CA GLY A 1051 22.72 -9.28 -8.00
C GLY A 1051 22.19 -7.87 -8.12
N PHE A 1052 22.34 -7.07 -7.06
CA PHE A 1052 21.91 -5.68 -7.06
C PHE A 1052 22.65 -4.92 -8.16
N ALA A 1053 21.91 -4.56 -9.21
CA ALA A 1053 22.43 -3.79 -10.32
C ALA A 1053 22.97 -2.43 -9.86
N ALA A 1054 24.29 -2.24 -9.85
CA ALA A 1054 24.88 -0.90 -9.94
C ALA A 1054 24.37 -0.15 -11.20
N ALA A 1055 24.01 -0.89 -12.26
CA ALA A 1055 23.47 -0.34 -13.50
C ALA A 1055 22.05 0.26 -13.41
N GLY A 1056 21.32 0.09 -12.28
CA GLY A 1056 20.05 0.80 -12.07
C GLY A 1056 20.21 2.32 -11.99
N VAL A 1057 21.43 2.79 -11.69
CA VAL A 1057 21.74 4.22 -11.54
C VAL A 1057 21.75 4.97 -12.88
N ALA A 1058 22.15 4.32 -13.98
CA ALA A 1058 22.26 4.98 -15.28
C ALA A 1058 20.91 5.18 -15.99
N ALA A 1059 19.93 4.28 -15.77
CA ALA A 1059 18.63 4.32 -16.46
C ALA A 1059 17.70 5.45 -15.97
N LEU A 1060 17.88 5.94 -14.74
CA LEU A 1060 17.09 7.04 -14.16
C LEU A 1060 17.64 8.43 -14.53
N ALA A 1061 18.76 8.52 -15.25
CA ALA A 1061 19.38 9.79 -15.58
C ALA A 1061 18.94 10.29 -16.98
N LEU A 1062 17.71 10.79 -17.14
CA LEU A 1062 17.33 11.52 -18.37
C LEU A 1062 16.57 12.83 -18.11
N LEU A 1063 17.28 13.93 -18.40
CA LEU A 1063 16.82 15.26 -18.85
C LEU A 1063 15.78 15.99 -17.99
N VAL A 1064 16.26 16.85 -17.08
CA VAL A 1064 15.56 18.08 -16.68
C VAL A 1064 15.75 19.12 -17.79
N PRO A 1065 14.70 19.63 -18.47
CA PRO A 1065 14.86 20.64 -19.51
C PRO A 1065 15.45 21.94 -18.93
N GLY A 1066 16.57 22.37 -19.51
CA GLY A 1066 17.23 23.63 -19.20
C GLY A 1066 16.49 24.82 -19.80
N LEU A 1067 15.77 25.57 -18.96
CA LEU A 1067 15.49 26.99 -19.18
C LEU A 1067 15.80 27.71 -17.87
N ILE A 1068 16.90 28.46 -17.83
CA ILE A 1068 17.33 29.21 -16.64
C ILE A 1068 17.45 30.71 -16.97
N GLU A 1069 16.74 31.52 -16.21
CA GLU A 1069 17.05 32.94 -15.97
C GLU A 1069 18.13 33.02 -14.87
N GLU A 1070 19.21 33.78 -15.09
CA GLU A 1070 20.38 33.91 -14.19
C GLU A 1070 20.04 34.13 -12.70
N GLY A 1071 18.92 34.80 -12.39
CA GLY A 1071 18.50 35.10 -11.01
C GLY A 1071 18.05 33.90 -10.17
N LYS A 1072 17.79 32.72 -10.76
CA LYS A 1072 17.36 31.50 -10.03
C LYS A 1072 18.48 30.48 -9.81
N GLN A 1073 19.65 30.66 -10.44
CA GLN A 1073 20.73 29.66 -10.44
C GLN A 1073 21.39 29.54 -9.08
N GLU A 1074 21.76 30.65 -8.43
CA GLU A 1074 22.46 30.63 -7.13
C GLU A 1074 21.65 29.96 -6.02
N THR A 1075 20.35 30.24 -5.94
CA THR A 1075 19.47 29.58 -4.95
C THR A 1075 19.35 28.08 -5.20
N ARG A 1076 19.27 27.67 -6.47
CA ARG A 1076 19.17 26.26 -6.85
C ARG A 1076 20.46 25.50 -6.56
N VAL A 1077 21.62 26.08 -6.92
CA VAL A 1077 22.95 25.55 -6.59
C VAL A 1077 23.14 25.47 -5.08
N GLY A 1078 22.73 26.49 -4.34
CA GLY A 1078 22.81 26.51 -2.88
C GLY A 1078 22.06 25.35 -2.22
N LYS A 1079 20.82 25.09 -2.64
CA LYS A 1079 20.02 23.96 -2.13
C LYS A 1079 20.55 22.60 -2.58
N PHE A 1080 20.97 22.50 -3.83
CA PHE A 1080 21.63 21.32 -4.37
C PHE A 1080 22.87 20.94 -3.57
N SER A 1081 23.69 21.94 -3.25
CA SER A 1081 24.89 21.74 -2.44
C SER A 1081 24.57 21.28 -1.02
N ASP A 1082 23.48 21.78 -0.41
CA ASP A 1082 23.03 21.32 0.91
C ASP A 1082 22.59 19.84 0.84
N ALA A 1083 21.75 19.48 -0.13
CA ALA A 1083 21.29 18.09 -0.33
C ALA A 1083 22.45 17.11 -0.61
N LEU A 1084 23.47 17.55 -1.38
CA LEU A 1084 24.67 16.75 -1.65
C LEU A 1084 25.59 16.64 -0.42
N SER A 1085 25.69 17.71 0.38
CA SER A 1085 26.50 17.76 1.60
C SER A 1085 26.02 16.77 2.66
N ASP A 1086 24.70 16.57 2.77
CA ASP A 1086 24.08 15.59 3.69
C ASP A 1086 24.62 14.18 3.49
N TYR A 1087 24.96 13.80 2.25
CA TYR A 1087 25.54 12.48 1.96
C TYR A 1087 27.06 12.47 2.06
N LEU A 1088 27.75 13.47 1.50
CA LEU A 1088 29.21 13.40 1.32
C LEU A 1088 30.00 13.79 2.58
N THR A 1089 29.56 14.82 3.29
CA THR A 1089 30.27 15.34 4.47
C THR A 1089 30.31 14.32 5.60
N GLN A 1090 29.24 13.54 5.75
CA GLN A 1090 29.14 12.49 6.77
C GLN A 1090 30.25 11.43 6.62
N TYR A 1091 30.63 11.13 5.38
CA TYR A 1091 31.60 10.08 5.04
C TYR A 1091 33.00 10.63 4.72
N GLU A 1092 33.21 11.95 4.83
CA GLU A 1092 34.45 12.64 4.45
C GLU A 1092 34.88 12.34 3.00
N ILE A 1093 33.92 12.27 2.08
CA ILE A 1093 34.18 12.06 0.65
C ILE A 1093 34.21 13.43 -0.03
N ASP A 1094 35.40 13.86 -0.44
CA ASP A 1094 35.66 15.24 -0.87
C ASP A 1094 36.30 15.34 -2.26
N GLY A 1095 36.68 14.23 -2.91
CA GLY A 1095 37.34 14.28 -4.20
C GLY A 1095 38.80 14.76 -4.15
N VAL A 1096 39.42 14.79 -2.96
CA VAL A 1096 40.83 15.18 -2.74
C VAL A 1096 41.62 13.96 -2.23
N PRO A 1097 42.46 13.33 -3.08
CA PRO A 1097 43.21 12.15 -2.66
C PRO A 1097 44.19 12.46 -1.51
N GLN A 1098 43.96 11.83 -0.34
CA GLN A 1098 44.82 11.91 0.85
C GLN A 1098 44.97 13.33 1.47
N GLY A 1099 43.97 14.19 1.31
CA GLY A 1099 43.95 15.55 1.86
C GLY A 1099 42.54 16.01 2.20
N ASP A 1100 42.36 17.32 2.33
CA ASP A 1100 41.05 17.97 2.42
C ASP A 1100 40.94 19.13 1.41
N ILE A 1101 39.84 19.90 1.46
CA ILE A 1101 39.61 21.06 0.58
C ILE A 1101 40.77 22.08 0.57
N TRP A 1102 41.58 22.15 1.64
CA TRP A 1102 42.72 23.06 1.74
C TRP A 1102 43.97 22.57 1.00
N ASP A 1103 44.00 21.29 0.61
CA ASP A 1103 45.09 20.68 -0.15
C ASP A 1103 44.91 20.78 -1.68
N ILE A 1104 43.79 21.37 -2.15
CA ILE A 1104 43.53 21.60 -3.58
C ILE A 1104 44.47 22.69 -4.11
N PRO A 1105 45.27 22.42 -5.17
CA PRO A 1105 46.16 23.42 -5.76
C PRO A 1105 45.40 24.67 -6.21
N TYR A 1106 46.00 25.85 -6.01
CA TYR A 1106 45.38 27.14 -6.38
C TYR A 1106 45.00 27.18 -7.87
N GLU A 1107 45.77 26.51 -8.73
CA GLU A 1107 45.53 26.42 -10.18
C GLU A 1107 44.28 25.59 -10.55
N GLU A 1108 43.76 24.78 -9.63
CA GLU A 1108 42.55 23.97 -9.83
C GLU A 1108 41.28 24.65 -9.30
N TRP A 1109 41.43 25.79 -8.62
CA TRP A 1109 40.31 26.63 -8.22
C TRP A 1109 39.83 27.51 -9.38
N PRO A 1110 38.52 27.56 -9.67
CA PRO A 1110 37.99 28.37 -10.77
C PRO A 1110 38.01 29.88 -10.44
N GLY A 1111 38.46 30.69 -11.41
CA GLY A 1111 38.52 32.17 -11.40
C GLY A 1111 39.87 32.79 -10.96
N GLU A 1112 40.24 33.94 -11.53
CA GLU A 1112 41.33 34.79 -11.01
C GLU A 1112 40.79 35.62 -9.82
N ASP A 1113 41.38 35.47 -8.62
CA ASP A 1113 41.01 36.10 -7.33
C ASP A 1113 39.77 35.53 -6.60
N SER A 1114 39.59 34.21 -6.52
CA SER A 1114 38.57 33.60 -5.63
C SER A 1114 39.16 33.34 -4.23
N THR A 1115 38.83 34.23 -3.27
CA THR A 1115 39.10 34.00 -1.84
C THR A 1115 38.38 32.73 -1.38
N ILE A 1116 39.14 31.72 -0.94
CA ILE A 1116 38.63 30.66 -0.08
C ILE A 1116 38.00 31.37 1.14
N ALA A 1117 36.70 31.18 1.37
CA ALA A 1117 36.04 31.81 2.51
C ALA A 1117 36.55 31.12 3.79
N SER A 1118 37.29 31.88 4.59
CA SER A 1118 37.77 31.53 5.94
C SER A 1118 36.66 31.11 6.89
#